data_AF-A0A973LDN0-F1
#
_entry.id   AF-A0A973LDN0-F1
#
_cell.length_a   1.000
_cell.length_b   1.000
_cell.length_c   1.000
_cell.angle_alpha   90.00
_cell.angle_beta   90.00
_cell.angle_gamma   90.00
#
_symmetry.space_group_name_H-M   'P 1'
#
loop_
_entity.id
_entity.type
_entity.pdbx_description
1 polymer ?
#
loop_
_entity_poly.entity_id
_entity_poly.type
_entity_poly.pdbx_seq_one_letter_code
_entity_poly.pdbx_strand_id
1 'polypeptide(L)'
;MSDSSAARRPLALTATLATSVAAAAGMISPAHATTASPAGTAHLTISGGTSGPSSSSTVAGTKYALDFAAQARDLSWAPTGARAAWIDPASSAVMTGVPGGAATMIAPAPVNGTVREHPTWIDGGARIVWEEKASGADAVLKWSYANGLDKDASGVPVVHAFWSMAGADVLHPDAVGARMVLQINQAGKPQVYVWDRSQPNSTPYKVADGWTPSLSPDGSQVAFISGGNVYTVGTGNPGGTLATPNQVTSSATTLENPVWTPDGKGLVFQVFDSSTKDYDTQSVAASASKATSFTQVVPGTRVLGMPAFQPLVTSHVVRLAGTDRLDTAIKTSQSQWGTAGSGKGTAAKAVVLSRSDQFADALGGSALASKVGGPLLLTPTAGLTPQVQTEIQRVLGPGDGTKTVYVLGGEKALSPAVANALTALHYKVQRVAGEDRYSTAVAIAQTVTGSPDKAPDYILVATGQNFPDALSAGAAAGAINVHQGKNAVVLLTNDASMPQATTQYLAPLLARTNLNSDGSKPANYIELDTVGKQAETALRTHWIPAGYQPGQFGALSGSDRYETSFKVASYFFGSANAAGLATGMNWADALSGGAEMGTLDGPLLLVNPAGKGALPDGAAAWLHQDAGQFTQLEIFGGNAAVPTGVDKTAGTLIAGPGGVTYGTNPNVG
;
A
#
# COMPACT_ATOMS: atom_id res chain seq x y z
N MET A 1 15.54 24.33 10.88
CA MET A 1 14.61 23.34 11.47
C MET A 1 13.22 23.93 11.41
N SER A 2 12.55 23.78 10.26
CA SER A 2 11.14 24.08 10.05
C SER A 2 10.80 23.62 8.64
N ASP A 3 9.57 23.14 8.48
CA ASP A 3 8.93 22.65 7.25
C ASP A 3 9.19 21.20 6.84
N SER A 4 8.52 20.28 7.55
CA SER A 4 8.21 18.92 7.07
C SER A 4 6.72 18.76 6.75
N SER A 5 5.99 19.85 6.47
CA SER A 5 4.54 19.85 6.21
C SER A 5 4.17 19.56 4.74
N ALA A 6 4.94 18.74 4.03
CA ALA A 6 4.48 18.17 2.77
C ALA A 6 3.43 17.10 3.11
N ALA A 7 2.17 17.53 3.23
CA ALA A 7 1.02 16.66 3.43
C ALA A 7 1.13 15.47 2.48
N ARG A 8 1.20 14.25 3.04
CA ARG A 8 1.24 13.01 2.25
C ARG A 8 0.04 13.03 1.31
N ARG A 9 0.30 12.90 0.02
CA ARG A 9 -0.73 12.60 -0.97
C ARG A 9 -0.56 11.14 -1.29
N PRO A 10 -1.08 10.21 -0.47
CA PRO A 10 -1.11 8.82 -0.89
C PRO A 10 -1.71 8.81 -2.28
N LEU A 11 -1.18 7.95 -3.14
CA LEU A 11 -1.78 7.67 -4.43
C LEU A 11 -3.25 7.34 -4.16
N ALA A 12 -4.10 8.35 -4.23
CA ALA A 12 -5.47 8.21 -3.81
C ALA A 12 -6.06 7.22 -4.81
N LEU A 13 -6.73 6.19 -4.30
CA LEU A 13 -7.82 5.57 -5.02
C LEU A 13 -8.88 6.66 -5.24
N THR A 14 -8.62 7.62 -6.13
CA THR A 14 -9.69 8.36 -6.78
C THR A 14 -10.41 7.32 -7.62
N ALA A 15 -11.49 6.79 -7.08
CA ALA A 15 -12.47 6.01 -7.82
C ALA A 15 -12.99 6.87 -8.98
N THR A 16 -12.29 6.90 -10.12
CA THR A 16 -12.82 7.44 -11.37
C THR A 16 -12.19 6.75 -12.58
N LEU A 17 -13.00 5.90 -13.20
CA LEU A 17 -13.06 5.56 -14.63
C LEU A 17 -11.82 4.94 -15.31
N ALA A 18 -11.80 3.60 -15.34
CA ALA A 18 -11.30 2.87 -16.51
C ALA A 18 -12.28 1.75 -16.88
N THR A 19 -12.85 1.84 -18.07
CA THR A 19 -13.68 0.81 -18.70
C THR A 19 -12.85 -0.43 -19.02
N SER A 20 -13.20 -1.55 -18.38
CA SER A 20 -13.09 -2.96 -18.81
C SER A 20 -11.84 -3.42 -19.59
N VAL A 21 -11.04 -4.32 -18.97
CA VAL A 21 -10.86 -5.71 -19.42
C VAL A 21 -10.63 -6.57 -18.18
N ALA A 22 -11.54 -7.50 -17.92
CA ALA A 22 -11.35 -8.57 -16.94
C ALA A 22 -10.21 -9.48 -17.42
N ALA A 23 -9.02 -9.33 -16.83
CA ALA A 23 -8.01 -10.36 -16.81
C ALA A 23 -7.85 -10.78 -15.35
N ALA A 24 -8.15 -12.05 -15.08
CA ALA A 24 -8.00 -12.67 -13.77
C ALA A 24 -6.51 -12.73 -13.38
N ALA A 25 -5.97 -11.61 -12.89
CA ALA A 25 -4.85 -11.61 -11.96
C ALA A 25 -5.48 -11.72 -10.56
N GLY A 26 -5.10 -12.74 -9.81
CA GLY A 26 -5.65 -13.01 -8.48
C GLY A 26 -5.51 -11.78 -7.58
N MET A 27 -6.60 -11.03 -7.41
CA MET A 27 -6.72 -10.01 -6.39
C MET A 27 -6.72 -10.73 -5.05
N ILE A 28 -5.56 -10.78 -4.39
CA ILE A 28 -5.50 -11.16 -2.99
C ILE A 28 -6.30 -10.10 -2.23
N SER A 29 -7.42 -10.53 -1.68
CA SER A 29 -8.34 -9.68 -0.93
C SER A 29 -7.69 -9.28 0.39
N PRO A 30 -7.54 -7.99 0.75
CA PRO A 30 -6.90 -7.63 2.02
C PRO A 30 -7.92 -7.63 3.17
N ALA A 31 -8.19 -8.79 3.75
CA ALA A 31 -9.11 -8.99 4.87
C ALA A 31 -8.51 -8.64 6.24
N HIS A 32 -9.32 -8.46 7.29
CA HIS A 32 -8.87 -8.99 8.59
C HIS A 32 -8.67 -10.50 8.44
N ALA A 33 -7.49 -10.97 8.88
CA ALA A 33 -7.13 -12.38 9.05
C ALA A 33 -7.49 -13.34 7.90
N THR A 34 -7.32 -12.96 6.62
CA THR A 34 -7.15 -13.98 5.57
C THR A 34 -5.70 -14.42 5.48
N THR A 35 -5.29 -15.17 6.48
CA THR A 35 -4.46 -16.34 6.22
C THR A 35 -5.10 -17.46 7.01
N ALA A 36 -5.41 -18.57 6.32
CA ALA A 36 -5.59 -19.83 7.00
C ALA A 36 -4.36 -20.01 7.91
N SER A 37 -4.55 -19.89 9.24
CA SER A 37 -3.51 -20.27 10.18
C SER A 37 -3.12 -21.71 9.83
N PRO A 38 -1.85 -22.00 9.49
CA PRO A 38 -1.41 -23.37 9.37
C PRO A 38 -1.67 -24.04 10.73
N ALA A 39 -2.60 -25.00 10.75
CA ALA A 39 -2.84 -25.90 11.88
C ALA A 39 -3.15 -25.24 13.24
N GLY A 40 -4.14 -24.34 13.31
CA GLY A 40 -4.83 -24.03 14.59
C GLY A 40 -4.01 -23.24 15.61
N THR A 41 -3.22 -22.26 15.17
CA THR A 41 -2.35 -21.45 16.04
C THR A 41 -2.67 -19.94 16.02
N ALA A 42 -3.90 -19.54 15.69
CA ALA A 42 -4.28 -18.12 15.75
C ALA A 42 -4.09 -17.54 17.16
N HIS A 43 -3.45 -16.37 17.26
CA HIS A 43 -3.35 -15.65 18.54
C HIS A 43 -4.64 -14.84 18.75
N LEU A 44 -5.38 -15.15 19.80
CA LEU A 44 -6.55 -14.39 20.21
C LEU A 44 -6.14 -13.35 21.26
N THR A 45 -6.45 -12.08 21.01
CA THR A 45 -6.36 -11.00 22.00
C THR A 45 -7.76 -10.66 22.48
N ILE A 46 -7.89 -10.34 23.77
CA ILE A 46 -9.15 -9.89 24.38
C ILE A 46 -8.85 -8.56 25.08
N SER A 47 -9.48 -7.47 24.63
CA SER A 47 -9.19 -6.11 25.12
C SER A 47 -10.33 -5.52 25.94
N GLY A 48 -10.02 -5.01 27.14
CA GLY A 48 -10.95 -4.45 28.15
C GLY A 48 -12.19 -3.74 27.62
N GLY A 49 -13.37 -4.10 28.13
CA GLY A 49 -14.68 -3.56 27.72
C GLY A 49 -15.05 -2.17 28.28
N THR A 50 -16.18 -1.65 27.79
CA THR A 50 -16.65 -0.26 27.73
C THR A 50 -17.07 0.44 29.03
N SER A 51 -16.81 -0.12 30.23
CA SER A 51 -17.26 0.52 31.48
C SER A 51 -16.29 0.49 32.68
N GLY A 52 -15.00 0.26 32.45
CA GLY A 52 -13.98 0.49 33.48
C GLY A 52 -12.65 -0.17 33.14
N PRO A 53 -11.51 0.38 33.60
CA PRO A 53 -10.20 -0.23 33.39
C PRO A 53 -10.14 -1.57 34.12
N SER A 54 -10.27 -2.68 33.38
CA SER A 54 -9.86 -3.97 33.91
C SER A 54 -8.34 -3.95 34.02
N SER A 55 -7.82 -4.01 35.24
CA SER A 55 -6.39 -3.91 35.56
C SER A 55 -5.54 -5.13 35.16
N SER A 56 -6.05 -6.01 34.29
CA SER A 56 -5.29 -7.14 33.75
C SER A 56 -5.80 -7.55 32.37
N SER A 57 -5.11 -7.13 31.31
CA SER A 57 -5.20 -7.72 29.96
C SER A 57 -4.29 -8.96 29.80
N THR A 58 -3.73 -9.47 30.89
CA THR A 58 -2.78 -10.59 30.89
C THR A 58 -3.44 -11.89 31.33
N VAL A 59 -3.71 -12.78 30.38
CA VAL A 59 -3.89 -14.21 30.67
C VAL A 59 -2.50 -14.80 30.93
N ALA A 60 -2.10 -14.88 32.20
CA ALA A 60 -0.94 -15.65 32.61
C ALA A 60 -1.32 -17.14 32.69
N GLY A 61 -0.66 -17.99 31.89
CA GLY A 61 -0.78 -19.46 32.01
C GLY A 61 -0.87 -20.24 30.70
N THR A 62 -1.18 -19.59 29.59
CA THR A 62 -1.15 -20.19 28.25
C THR A 62 -0.83 -19.11 27.23
N LYS A 63 0.32 -19.21 26.55
CA LYS A 63 0.70 -18.73 25.19
C LYS A 63 0.09 -17.46 24.53
N TYR A 64 -0.66 -16.59 25.21
CA TYR A 64 -1.58 -15.62 24.58
C TYR A 64 -1.58 -14.20 25.20
N ALA A 65 -0.45 -13.75 25.77
CA ALA A 65 -0.29 -12.35 26.17
C ALA A 65 0.59 -11.62 25.15
N LEU A 66 0.05 -10.58 24.50
CA LEU A 66 0.83 -9.64 23.71
C LEU A 66 0.92 -8.34 24.49
N ASP A 67 2.15 -7.95 24.83
CA ASP A 67 2.46 -6.75 25.60
C ASP A 67 2.29 -5.52 24.69
N PHE A 68 1.04 -5.17 24.42
CA PHE A 68 0.67 -3.81 24.06
C PHE A 68 0.53 -3.03 25.36
N ALA A 69 0.83 -1.72 25.33
CA ALA A 69 0.70 -0.81 26.47
C ALA A 69 -0.41 -1.25 27.44
N ALA A 70 -0.13 -1.23 28.75
CA ALA A 70 -0.86 -1.95 29.80
C ALA A 70 -2.41 -1.82 29.84
N GLN A 71 -3.03 -0.98 29.01
CA GLN A 71 -4.48 -0.77 28.87
C GLN A 71 -4.84 -0.45 27.41
N ALA A 72 -5.65 -1.31 26.76
CA ALA A 72 -6.19 -1.09 25.40
C ALA A 72 -7.69 -1.46 25.35
N ARG A 73 -8.52 -0.62 24.72
CA ARG A 73 -9.96 -0.87 24.47
C ARG A 73 -10.20 -1.07 22.97
N ASP A 74 -11.14 -1.96 22.62
CA ASP A 74 -11.57 -2.26 21.24
C ASP A 74 -10.39 -2.53 20.29
N LEU A 75 -9.45 -3.37 20.71
CA LEU A 75 -8.25 -3.65 19.93
C LEU A 75 -8.61 -4.36 18.63
N SER A 76 -7.98 -3.93 17.53
CA SER A 76 -8.14 -4.52 16.20
C SER A 76 -6.79 -4.68 15.51
N TRP A 77 -6.61 -5.76 14.76
CA TRP A 77 -5.33 -6.15 14.17
C TRP A 77 -5.23 -5.79 12.69
N ALA A 78 -4.11 -5.21 12.28
CA ALA A 78 -3.85 -4.97 10.86
C ALA A 78 -3.91 -6.29 10.08
N PRO A 79 -4.23 -6.27 8.77
CA PRO A 79 -4.28 -7.46 7.92
C PRO A 79 -3.03 -8.35 7.99
N THR A 80 -1.84 -7.77 8.16
CA THR A 80 -0.57 -8.52 8.31
C THR A 80 -0.33 -9.07 9.72
N GLY A 81 -1.09 -8.62 10.72
CA GLY A 81 -0.87 -8.90 12.13
C GLY A 81 0.36 -8.24 12.74
N ALA A 82 1.14 -7.48 11.97
CA ALA A 82 2.33 -6.79 12.45
C ALA A 82 2.01 -5.59 13.35
N ARG A 83 0.84 -4.97 13.17
CA ARG A 83 0.38 -3.81 13.94
C ARG A 83 -1.03 -4.01 14.49
N ALA A 84 -1.33 -3.37 15.61
CA ALA A 84 -2.66 -3.27 16.19
C ALA A 84 -3.10 -1.81 16.29
N ALA A 85 -4.40 -1.58 16.30
CA ALA A 85 -5.07 -0.32 16.56
C ALA A 85 -5.97 -0.48 17.78
N TRP A 86 -6.08 0.54 18.62
CA TRP A 86 -6.95 0.50 19.81
C TRP A 86 -7.36 1.91 20.23
N ILE A 87 -8.36 1.98 21.10
CA ILE A 87 -8.73 3.20 21.80
C ILE A 87 -7.98 3.23 23.13
N ASP A 88 -7.23 4.31 23.39
CA ASP A 88 -6.59 4.54 24.67
C ASP A 88 -7.67 4.79 25.75
N PRO A 89 -7.79 3.94 26.78
CA PRO A 89 -8.84 4.08 27.79
C PRO A 89 -8.75 5.38 28.59
N ALA A 90 -7.54 5.95 28.74
CA ALA A 90 -7.33 7.16 29.52
C ALA A 90 -7.76 8.43 28.77
N SER A 91 -7.44 8.53 27.48
CA SER A 91 -7.68 9.75 26.68
C SER A 91 -8.77 9.62 25.62
N SER A 92 -9.24 8.41 25.32
CA SER A 92 -10.05 8.10 24.13
C SER A 92 -9.39 8.47 22.79
N ALA A 93 -8.07 8.67 22.77
CA ALA A 93 -7.29 8.77 21.54
C ALA A 93 -7.29 7.44 20.78
N VAL A 94 -7.12 7.51 19.46
CA VAL A 94 -6.92 6.30 18.64
C VAL A 94 -5.41 6.10 18.48
N MET A 95 -4.94 4.92 18.83
CA MET A 95 -3.53 4.54 18.88
C MET A 95 -3.25 3.40 17.91
N THR A 96 -2.04 3.34 17.37
CA THR A 96 -1.52 2.19 16.63
C THR A 96 -0.13 1.81 17.10
N GLY A 97 0.28 0.56 16.92
CA GLY A 97 1.60 0.11 17.37
C GLY A 97 1.89 -1.33 17.04
N VAL A 98 3.15 -1.74 17.27
CA VAL A 98 3.61 -3.13 17.16
C VAL A 98 3.68 -3.75 18.56
N PRO A 99 3.52 -5.08 18.71
CA PRO A 99 3.68 -5.74 20.01
C PRO A 99 5.06 -5.45 20.62
N GLY A 100 5.12 -5.05 21.89
CA GLY A 100 6.37 -4.71 22.59
C GLY A 100 7.07 -3.43 22.11
N GLY A 101 6.49 -2.69 21.15
CA GLY A 101 7.03 -1.45 20.62
C GLY A 101 6.29 -0.20 21.11
N ALA A 102 6.79 0.97 20.70
CA ALA A 102 6.15 2.25 21.02
C ALA A 102 4.82 2.42 20.28
N ALA A 103 3.82 2.95 21.00
CA ALA A 103 2.55 3.33 20.42
C ALA A 103 2.65 4.69 19.69
N THR A 104 1.92 4.82 18.59
CA THR A 104 1.76 6.03 17.78
C THR A 104 0.31 6.50 17.89
N MET A 105 0.10 7.74 18.31
CA MET A 105 -1.22 8.35 18.28
C MET A 105 -1.58 8.76 16.85
N ILE A 106 -2.71 8.28 16.35
CA ILE A 106 -3.21 8.59 14.99
C ILE A 106 -4.44 9.51 15.00
N ALA A 107 -5.09 9.64 16.15
CA ALA A 107 -6.14 10.62 16.38
C ALA A 107 -6.06 11.10 17.84
N PRO A 108 -5.99 12.43 18.10
CA PRO A 108 -5.95 12.97 19.46
C PRO A 108 -7.26 12.72 20.20
N ALA A 109 -7.27 12.95 21.53
CA ALA A 109 -8.48 12.88 22.34
C ALA A 109 -9.64 13.66 21.68
N PRO A 110 -10.86 13.09 21.60
CA PRO A 110 -11.98 13.78 20.99
C PRO A 110 -12.48 14.91 21.91
N VAL A 111 -13.42 15.72 21.40
CA VAL A 111 -14.08 16.75 22.21
C VAL A 111 -14.78 16.10 23.41
N ASN A 112 -14.77 16.78 24.57
CA ASN A 112 -15.35 16.26 25.80
C ASN A 112 -16.80 15.76 25.61
N GLY A 113 -17.13 14.59 26.16
CA GLY A 113 -18.43 13.93 25.98
C GLY A 113 -18.58 13.18 24.66
N THR A 114 -17.50 12.97 23.91
CA THR A 114 -17.46 12.14 22.70
C THR A 114 -16.80 10.80 22.99
N VAL A 115 -17.45 9.72 22.55
CA VAL A 115 -16.95 8.36 22.67
C VAL A 115 -16.46 7.87 21.31
N ARG A 116 -15.34 7.14 21.31
CA ARG A 116 -14.83 6.43 20.13
C ARG A 116 -14.72 4.95 20.40
N GLU A 117 -15.17 4.13 19.47
CA GLU A 117 -15.13 2.67 19.61
C GLU A 117 -14.80 2.00 18.27
N HIS A 118 -14.52 0.70 18.32
CA HIS A 118 -14.42 -0.15 17.13
C HIS A 118 -13.45 0.35 16.03
N PRO A 119 -12.18 0.67 16.34
CA PRO A 119 -11.19 0.93 15.30
C PRO A 119 -11.05 -0.29 14.39
N THR A 120 -11.10 -0.07 13.08
CA THR A 120 -11.13 -1.10 12.06
C THR A 120 -10.17 -0.73 10.94
N TRP A 121 -9.29 -1.66 10.59
CA TRP A 121 -8.35 -1.50 9.49
C TRP A 121 -9.05 -1.64 8.14
N ILE A 122 -8.75 -0.72 7.23
CA ILE A 122 -9.22 -0.72 5.84
C ILE A 122 -8.06 -0.52 4.87
N ASP A 123 -8.29 -0.84 3.61
CA ASP A 123 -7.39 -0.56 2.48
C ASP A 123 -5.99 -1.13 2.66
N GLY A 124 -5.93 -2.45 2.91
CA GLY A 124 -4.65 -3.15 3.04
C GLY A 124 -3.92 -2.88 4.35
N GLY A 125 -4.51 -2.11 5.28
CA GLY A 125 -3.85 -1.71 6.52
C GLY A 125 -3.31 -0.27 6.49
N ALA A 126 -3.56 0.48 5.42
CA ALA A 126 -3.10 1.86 5.29
C ALA A 126 -3.89 2.85 6.18
N ARG A 127 -5.17 2.56 6.40
CA ARG A 127 -6.12 3.46 7.07
C ARG A 127 -6.89 2.72 8.17
N ILE A 128 -7.30 3.47 9.19
CA ILE A 128 -8.16 2.98 10.26
C ILE A 128 -9.41 3.85 10.30
N VAL A 129 -10.57 3.21 10.30
CA VAL A 129 -11.88 3.82 10.51
C VAL A 129 -12.38 3.48 11.92
N TRP A 130 -13.11 4.37 12.57
CA TRP A 130 -13.74 4.10 13.87
C TRP A 130 -15.08 4.83 13.95
N GLU A 131 -15.93 4.43 14.88
CA GLU A 131 -17.14 5.20 15.20
C GLU A 131 -16.84 6.32 16.21
N GLU A 132 -17.49 7.46 16.03
CA GLU A 132 -17.40 8.60 16.94
C GLU A 132 -18.81 9.10 17.27
N LYS A 133 -19.17 9.05 18.55
CA LYS A 133 -20.48 9.49 19.06
C LYS A 133 -20.33 10.62 20.05
N ALA A 134 -20.67 11.83 19.62
CA ALA A 134 -20.75 12.99 20.49
C ALA A 134 -22.09 13.00 21.26
N SER A 135 -22.07 13.51 22.49
CA SER A 135 -23.29 13.68 23.28
C SER A 135 -24.37 14.46 22.53
N GLY A 136 -25.55 13.87 22.36
CA GLY A 136 -26.69 14.47 21.68
C GLY A 136 -26.61 14.51 20.15
N ALA A 137 -25.62 13.84 19.54
CA ALA A 137 -25.49 13.73 18.09
C ALA A 137 -25.56 12.27 17.62
N ASP A 138 -25.89 12.09 16.34
CA ASP A 138 -25.80 10.80 15.67
C ASP A 138 -24.33 10.33 15.62
N ALA A 139 -24.09 9.04 15.84
CA ALA A 139 -22.78 8.45 15.65
C ALA A 139 -22.37 8.45 14.17
N VAL A 140 -21.10 8.78 13.92
CA VAL A 140 -20.52 8.88 12.57
C VAL A 140 -19.24 8.08 12.48
N LEU A 141 -18.83 7.76 11.26
CA LEU A 141 -17.53 7.16 11.01
C LEU A 141 -16.48 8.23 10.72
N LYS A 142 -15.32 8.10 11.37
CA LYS A 142 -14.12 8.91 11.18
C LYS A 142 -12.96 8.02 10.77
N TRP A 143 -11.93 8.59 10.15
CA TRP A 143 -10.74 7.83 9.79
C TRP A 143 -9.44 8.64 9.87
N SER A 144 -8.32 7.94 9.92
CA SER A 144 -6.95 8.49 9.83
C SER A 144 -6.00 7.45 9.22
N TYR A 145 -4.83 7.89 8.76
CA TYR A 145 -3.76 6.99 8.31
C TYR A 145 -3.12 6.27 9.48
N ALA A 146 -2.90 4.96 9.33
CA ALA A 146 -2.45 4.11 10.43
C ALA A 146 -1.01 4.36 10.89
N ASN A 147 -0.19 4.96 10.04
CA ASN A 147 1.20 5.33 10.35
C ASN A 147 1.33 6.62 11.19
N GLY A 148 0.24 7.37 11.41
CA GLY A 148 0.25 8.57 12.23
C GLY A 148 1.09 9.73 11.68
N LEU A 149 1.39 9.72 10.37
CA LEU A 149 2.18 10.77 9.73
C LEU A 149 1.35 11.89 9.13
N ASP A 150 0.04 11.70 8.98
CA ASP A 150 -0.87 12.76 8.57
C ASP A 150 -1.15 13.71 9.74
N LYS A 151 -0.49 14.87 9.70
CA LYS A 151 -0.46 15.85 10.78
C LYS A 151 -0.70 17.25 10.24
N ASP A 152 -1.37 18.08 11.04
CA ASP A 152 -1.54 19.50 10.74
C ASP A 152 -0.20 20.27 10.90
N ALA A 153 -0.23 21.57 10.63
CA ALA A 153 0.94 22.45 10.75
C ALA A 153 1.53 22.52 12.18
N SER A 154 0.75 22.11 13.20
CA SER A 154 1.19 22.04 14.60
C SER A 154 1.71 20.66 15.00
N GLY A 155 1.73 19.70 14.06
CA GLY A 155 2.18 18.33 14.31
C GLY A 155 1.13 17.44 14.99
N VAL A 156 -0.13 17.86 15.04
CA VAL A 156 -1.24 17.08 15.61
C VAL A 156 -1.83 16.18 14.53
N PRO A 157 -2.09 14.89 14.80
CA PRO A 157 -2.71 13.99 13.82
C PRO A 157 -4.06 14.50 13.32
N VAL A 158 -4.28 14.44 12.00
CA VAL A 158 -5.52 14.88 11.35
C VAL A 158 -6.56 13.76 11.39
N VAL A 159 -7.80 14.11 11.73
CA VAL A 159 -8.95 13.21 11.70
C VAL A 159 -9.88 13.60 10.56
N HIS A 160 -10.23 12.64 9.73
CA HIS A 160 -11.07 12.84 8.55
C HIS A 160 -12.48 12.31 8.77
N ALA A 161 -13.45 12.94 8.11
CA ALA A 161 -14.79 12.35 8.00
C ALA A 161 -14.75 11.14 7.05
N PHE A 162 -15.39 10.05 7.44
CA PHE A 162 -15.54 8.87 6.58
C PHE A 162 -16.95 8.81 6.00
N TRP A 163 -17.96 8.65 6.86
CA TRP A 163 -19.34 8.49 6.44
C TRP A 163 -20.32 8.77 7.59
N SER A 164 -21.52 9.24 7.27
CA SER A 164 -22.61 9.47 8.23
C SER A 164 -23.97 9.27 7.57
N MET A 165 -25.00 9.08 8.39
CA MET A 165 -26.39 8.99 7.94
C MET A 165 -27.26 9.84 8.85
N ALA A 166 -27.99 10.80 8.28
CA ALA A 166 -28.80 11.72 9.07
C ALA A 166 -29.95 10.99 9.79
N GLY A 167 -30.07 11.23 11.10
CA GLY A 167 -31.10 10.63 11.95
C GLY A 167 -30.84 9.15 12.29
N ALA A 168 -29.61 8.68 12.11
CA ALA A 168 -29.21 7.32 12.45
C ALA A 168 -27.79 7.28 13.00
N ASP A 169 -27.57 6.47 14.04
CA ASP A 169 -26.23 6.16 14.52
C ASP A 169 -25.57 5.16 13.57
N VAL A 170 -24.38 5.48 13.06
CA VAL A 170 -23.53 4.54 12.31
C VAL A 170 -22.45 4.00 13.24
N LEU A 171 -22.46 2.70 13.46
CA LEU A 171 -21.74 2.02 14.53
C LEU A 171 -21.09 0.71 14.06
N HIS A 172 -20.19 0.17 14.87
CA HIS A 172 -19.56 -1.15 14.76
C HIS A 172 -19.06 -1.46 13.34
N PRO A 173 -18.17 -0.63 12.76
CA PRO A 173 -17.55 -1.00 11.51
C PRO A 173 -16.70 -2.26 11.69
N ASP A 174 -16.75 -3.15 10.70
CA ASP A 174 -15.79 -4.23 10.50
C ASP A 174 -15.55 -4.39 8.99
N ALA A 175 -14.34 -4.78 8.59
CA ALA A 175 -13.95 -4.77 7.19
C ALA A 175 -13.05 -5.94 6.79
N VAL A 176 -13.33 -6.44 5.58
CA VAL A 176 -12.56 -7.44 4.87
C VAL A 176 -12.37 -6.99 3.42
N GLY A 177 -11.15 -6.60 3.07
CA GLY A 177 -10.83 -6.05 1.76
C GLY A 177 -11.56 -4.74 1.53
N ALA A 178 -12.19 -4.66 0.36
CA ALA A 178 -13.09 -3.56 0.03
C ALA A 178 -14.47 -3.69 0.70
N ARG A 179 -14.83 -4.86 1.23
CA ARG A 179 -16.12 -5.06 1.90
C ARG A 179 -16.05 -4.56 3.33
N MET A 180 -17.09 -3.87 3.75
CA MET A 180 -17.29 -3.40 5.11
C MET A 180 -18.70 -3.76 5.56
N VAL A 181 -18.86 -4.09 6.83
CA VAL A 181 -20.15 -4.23 7.49
C VAL A 181 -20.28 -3.14 8.55
N LEU A 182 -21.50 -2.63 8.71
CA LEU A 182 -21.84 -1.57 9.64
C LEU A 182 -23.13 -1.93 10.38
N GLN A 183 -23.24 -1.50 11.63
CA GLN A 183 -24.52 -1.37 12.31
C GLN A 183 -25.08 0.03 12.06
N ILE A 184 -26.33 0.12 11.59
CA ILE A 184 -27.07 1.37 11.49
C ILE A 184 -28.24 1.29 12.46
N ASN A 185 -28.29 2.20 13.43
CA ASN A 185 -29.40 2.30 14.36
C ASN A 185 -30.27 3.50 14.01
N GLN A 186 -31.45 3.23 13.45
CA GLN A 186 -32.42 4.26 13.07
C GLN A 186 -33.66 4.13 13.95
N ALA A 187 -34.02 5.20 14.68
CA ALA A 187 -35.14 5.22 15.61
C ALA A 187 -35.14 4.05 16.63
N GLY A 188 -33.95 3.68 17.14
CA GLY A 188 -33.78 2.61 18.11
C GLY A 188 -33.84 1.19 17.52
N LYS A 189 -33.86 1.06 16.18
CA LYS A 189 -33.85 -0.23 15.49
C LYS A 189 -32.48 -0.51 14.89
N PRO A 190 -31.74 -1.48 15.42
CA PRO A 190 -30.42 -1.87 14.95
C PRO A 190 -30.54 -2.68 13.65
N GLN A 191 -29.73 -2.34 12.66
CA GLN A 191 -29.75 -2.96 11.35
C GLN A 191 -28.34 -3.22 10.88
N VAL A 192 -28.15 -4.34 10.17
CA VAL A 192 -26.85 -4.75 9.65
C VAL A 192 -26.79 -4.39 8.17
N TYR A 193 -25.80 -3.60 7.79
CA TYR A 193 -25.56 -3.14 6.42
C TYR A 193 -24.21 -3.63 5.92
N VAL A 194 -24.13 -3.98 4.64
CA VAL A 194 -22.89 -4.33 3.94
C VAL A 194 -22.61 -3.28 2.88
N TRP A 195 -21.34 -2.91 2.75
CA TRP A 195 -20.86 -1.96 1.75
C TRP A 195 -19.68 -2.56 0.97
N ASP A 196 -19.86 -2.74 -0.34
CA ASP A 196 -18.76 -3.07 -1.24
C ASP A 196 -18.09 -1.78 -1.75
N ARG A 197 -16.98 -1.38 -1.12
CA ARG A 197 -16.25 -0.15 -1.43
C ARG A 197 -15.39 -0.26 -2.70
N SER A 198 -15.36 -1.43 -3.37
CA SER A 198 -14.62 -1.59 -4.64
C SER A 198 -15.35 -0.95 -5.81
N GLN A 199 -16.67 -0.80 -5.69
CA GLN A 199 -17.53 -0.24 -6.72
C GLN A 199 -17.62 1.28 -6.55
N PRO A 200 -17.36 2.08 -7.60
CA PRO A 200 -17.53 3.53 -7.54
C PRO A 200 -18.97 3.90 -7.16
N ASN A 201 -19.13 4.86 -6.24
CA ASN A 201 -20.43 5.38 -5.78
C ASN A 201 -21.38 4.34 -5.17
N SER A 202 -20.89 3.17 -4.76
CA SER A 202 -21.72 2.22 -4.02
C SER A 202 -22.11 2.80 -2.66
N THR A 203 -23.29 2.42 -2.18
CA THR A 203 -23.77 2.75 -0.84
C THR A 203 -23.98 1.47 -0.04
N PRO A 204 -23.92 1.52 1.31
CA PRO A 204 -24.29 0.38 2.14
C PRO A 204 -25.73 -0.09 1.83
N TYR A 205 -25.95 -1.40 1.85
CA TYR A 205 -27.27 -2.02 1.73
C TYR A 205 -27.55 -2.94 2.91
N LYS A 206 -28.81 -2.97 3.36
CA LYS A 206 -29.23 -3.78 4.50
C LYS A 206 -29.21 -5.27 4.16
N VAL A 207 -28.73 -6.10 5.08
CA VAL A 207 -28.74 -7.57 5.00
C VAL A 207 -29.49 -8.26 6.13
N ALA A 208 -29.62 -7.61 7.31
CA ALA A 208 -30.38 -8.15 8.45
C ALA A 208 -30.79 -7.05 9.44
N ASP A 209 -31.62 -7.42 10.42
CA ASP A 209 -31.88 -6.64 11.64
C ASP A 209 -31.09 -7.26 12.80
N GLY A 210 -30.26 -6.47 13.47
CA GLY A 210 -29.38 -6.96 14.53
C GLY A 210 -28.23 -6.02 14.88
N TRP A 211 -27.46 -6.43 15.88
CA TRP A 211 -26.38 -5.67 16.51
C TRP A 211 -24.99 -6.28 16.25
N THR A 212 -23.95 -5.48 16.49
CA THR A 212 -22.54 -5.91 16.62
C THR A 212 -22.08 -6.85 15.49
N PRO A 213 -22.19 -6.43 14.21
CA PRO A 213 -21.88 -7.31 13.10
C PRO A 213 -20.37 -7.51 12.90
N SER A 214 -19.99 -8.69 12.38
CA SER A 214 -18.63 -8.99 11.94
C SER A 214 -18.63 -9.78 10.63
N LEU A 215 -17.68 -9.49 9.74
CA LEU A 215 -17.51 -10.17 8.45
C LEU A 215 -16.71 -11.47 8.61
N SER A 216 -17.11 -12.50 7.85
CA SER A 216 -16.29 -13.70 7.68
C SER A 216 -14.97 -13.35 6.95
N PRO A 217 -13.88 -14.14 7.14
CA PRO A 217 -12.59 -13.83 6.53
C PRO A 217 -12.63 -13.72 5.00
N ASP A 218 -13.51 -14.48 4.33
CA ASP A 218 -13.71 -14.40 2.89
C ASP A 218 -14.71 -13.30 2.45
N GLY A 219 -15.28 -12.56 3.41
CA GLY A 219 -16.29 -11.51 3.22
C GLY A 219 -17.64 -12.02 2.69
N SER A 220 -17.87 -13.34 2.67
CA SER A 220 -19.09 -13.94 2.09
C SER A 220 -20.28 -13.97 3.06
N GLN A 221 -20.03 -13.85 4.37
CA GLN A 221 -21.06 -13.87 5.42
C GLN A 221 -20.82 -12.79 6.46
N VAL A 222 -21.89 -12.43 7.17
CA VAL A 222 -21.88 -11.57 8.35
C VAL A 222 -22.39 -12.39 9.52
N ALA A 223 -21.71 -12.33 10.67
CA ALA A 223 -22.24 -12.74 11.96
C ALA A 223 -22.75 -11.51 12.71
N PHE A 224 -23.84 -11.65 13.45
CA PHE A 224 -24.46 -10.53 14.19
C PHE A 224 -25.34 -11.05 15.33
N ILE A 225 -25.72 -10.17 16.25
CA ILE A 225 -26.62 -10.49 17.37
C ILE A 225 -28.06 -10.10 17.05
N SER A 226 -28.99 -11.02 17.25
CA SER A 226 -30.44 -10.75 17.19
C SER A 226 -31.16 -11.54 18.29
N GLY A 227 -32.05 -10.89 19.05
CA GLY A 227 -32.73 -11.53 20.18
C GLY A 227 -31.77 -12.19 21.20
N GLY A 228 -30.62 -11.56 21.44
CA GLY A 228 -29.57 -12.07 22.35
C GLY A 228 -28.81 -13.29 21.86
N ASN A 229 -28.95 -13.67 20.59
CA ASN A 229 -28.33 -14.85 19.99
C ASN A 229 -27.50 -14.49 18.76
N VAL A 230 -26.53 -15.34 18.43
CA VAL A 230 -25.68 -15.19 17.24
C VAL A 230 -26.40 -15.74 16.02
N TYR A 231 -26.41 -14.95 14.96
CA TYR A 231 -26.92 -15.29 13.65
C TYR A 231 -25.84 -15.11 12.59
N THR A 232 -25.97 -15.82 11.47
CA THR A 232 -25.20 -15.56 10.25
C THR A 232 -26.09 -15.30 9.05
N VAL A 233 -25.64 -14.47 8.12
CA VAL A 233 -26.33 -14.20 6.85
C VAL A 233 -25.33 -13.96 5.73
N GLY A 234 -25.66 -14.35 4.50
CA GLY A 234 -24.81 -14.10 3.33
C GLY A 234 -24.76 -12.62 2.94
N THR A 235 -23.63 -12.17 2.38
CA THR A 235 -23.44 -10.79 1.93
C THR A 235 -23.99 -10.52 0.52
N GLY A 236 -24.29 -11.54 -0.27
CA GLY A 236 -24.50 -11.44 -1.72
C GLY A 236 -25.83 -10.85 -2.20
N ASN A 237 -26.38 -9.80 -1.58
CA ASN A 237 -27.69 -9.27 -1.99
C ASN A 237 -27.83 -7.73 -1.99
N PRO A 238 -27.14 -7.02 -2.89
CA PRO A 238 -27.35 -5.59 -3.09
C PRO A 238 -28.73 -5.34 -3.75
N GLY A 239 -29.76 -5.04 -2.96
CA GLY A 239 -31.05 -4.52 -3.44
C GLY A 239 -32.20 -5.53 -3.63
N GLY A 240 -32.07 -6.77 -3.15
CA GLY A 240 -33.11 -7.81 -3.23
C GLY A 240 -33.86 -8.10 -1.93
N THR A 241 -34.62 -9.21 -1.88
CA THR A 241 -35.27 -9.74 -0.68
C THR A 241 -34.24 -10.22 0.33
N LEU A 242 -34.27 -9.72 1.57
CA LEU A 242 -33.34 -10.12 2.63
C LEU A 242 -33.26 -11.66 2.73
N ALA A 243 -32.04 -12.19 2.70
CA ALA A 243 -31.81 -13.61 2.91
C ALA A 243 -32.25 -13.98 4.33
N THR A 244 -32.81 -15.18 4.51
CA THR A 244 -33.17 -15.68 5.84
C THR A 244 -31.90 -15.94 6.65
N PRO A 245 -31.68 -15.24 7.78
CA PRO A 245 -30.51 -15.49 8.60
C PRO A 245 -30.54 -16.87 9.26
N ASN A 246 -29.40 -17.53 9.36
CA ASN A 246 -29.24 -18.76 10.13
C ASN A 246 -29.05 -18.41 11.61
N GLN A 247 -29.95 -18.87 12.48
CA GLN A 247 -29.76 -18.78 13.92
C GLN A 247 -28.70 -19.81 14.35
N VAL A 248 -27.50 -19.35 14.68
CA VAL A 248 -26.38 -20.24 15.08
C VAL A 248 -26.57 -20.75 16.50
N THR A 249 -27.01 -19.88 17.41
CA THR A 249 -27.14 -20.19 18.85
C THR A 249 -28.57 -20.08 19.36
N SER A 250 -28.87 -20.82 20.43
CA SER A 250 -30.09 -20.72 21.23
C SER A 250 -29.72 -20.68 22.71
N SER A 251 -29.22 -19.53 23.16
CA SER A 251 -28.78 -19.27 24.53
C SER A 251 -29.92 -18.76 25.41
N ALA A 252 -29.84 -19.08 26.70
CA ALA A 252 -30.71 -18.51 27.74
C ALA A 252 -30.19 -17.15 28.26
N THR A 253 -28.93 -16.81 27.98
CA THR A 253 -28.30 -15.53 28.29
C THR A 253 -27.99 -14.74 27.02
N THR A 254 -27.90 -13.42 27.14
CA THR A 254 -27.53 -12.54 26.02
C THR A 254 -26.08 -12.78 25.61
N LEU A 255 -25.89 -13.03 24.32
CA LEU A 255 -24.59 -13.11 23.66
C LEU A 255 -24.24 -11.77 22.99
N GLU A 256 -22.96 -11.43 22.96
CA GLU A 256 -22.48 -10.15 22.44
C GLU A 256 -21.20 -10.31 21.60
N ASN A 257 -20.91 -9.33 20.75
CA ASN A 257 -19.67 -9.17 19.97
C ASN A 257 -19.18 -10.44 19.27
N PRO A 258 -19.98 -11.03 18.36
CA PRO A 258 -19.58 -12.20 17.61
C PRO A 258 -18.48 -11.83 16.60
N VAL A 259 -17.39 -12.60 16.59
CA VAL A 259 -16.29 -12.48 15.63
C VAL A 259 -15.98 -13.84 15.02
N TRP A 260 -15.59 -13.85 13.76
CA TRP A 260 -15.23 -15.07 13.06
C TRP A 260 -13.84 -15.58 13.45
N THR A 261 -13.68 -16.90 13.51
CA THR A 261 -12.34 -17.49 13.53
C THR A 261 -11.64 -17.24 12.19
N PRO A 262 -10.29 -17.13 12.15
CA PRO A 262 -9.55 -16.83 10.91
C PRO A 262 -9.74 -17.85 9.77
N ASP A 263 -10.10 -19.09 10.10
CA ASP A 263 -10.41 -20.13 9.10
C ASP A 263 -11.86 -20.08 8.60
N GLY A 264 -12.69 -19.17 9.13
CA GLY A 264 -14.10 -18.99 8.79
C GLY A 264 -15.03 -20.11 9.26
N LYS A 265 -14.54 -21.07 10.06
CA LYS A 265 -15.32 -22.26 10.47
C LYS A 265 -16.02 -22.12 11.81
N GLY A 266 -15.59 -21.18 12.63
CA GLY A 266 -16.11 -20.93 13.97
C GLY A 266 -16.47 -19.47 14.21
N LEU A 267 -17.22 -19.26 15.28
CA LEU A 267 -17.55 -17.95 15.83
C LEU A 267 -17.12 -17.93 17.29
N VAL A 268 -16.54 -16.82 17.71
CA VAL A 268 -16.26 -16.48 19.10
C VAL A 268 -17.17 -15.33 19.49
N PHE A 269 -17.70 -15.36 20.70
CA PHE A 269 -18.61 -14.33 21.21
C PHE A 269 -18.49 -14.24 22.72
N GLN A 270 -18.99 -13.15 23.28
CA GLN A 270 -19.02 -12.92 24.71
C GLN A 270 -20.36 -13.36 25.29
N VAL A 271 -20.32 -13.90 26.51
CA VAL A 271 -21.50 -14.28 27.30
C VAL A 271 -21.51 -13.45 28.56
N PHE A 272 -22.54 -12.64 28.76
CA PHE A 272 -22.67 -11.85 29.98
C PHE A 272 -23.12 -12.73 31.16
N ASP A 273 -22.31 -12.77 32.21
CA ASP A 273 -22.67 -13.36 33.50
C ASP A 273 -23.17 -12.26 34.43
N SER A 274 -24.51 -12.20 34.56
CA SER A 274 -25.19 -11.25 35.45
C SER A 274 -24.83 -11.38 36.93
N SER A 275 -24.35 -12.56 37.37
CA SER A 275 -24.03 -12.81 38.78
C SER A 275 -22.68 -12.23 39.17
N THR A 276 -21.71 -12.31 38.26
CA THR A 276 -20.35 -11.79 38.45
C THR A 276 -20.16 -10.40 37.82
N LYS A 277 -21.13 -9.96 36.99
CA LYS A 277 -21.05 -8.77 36.12
C LYS A 277 -19.82 -8.84 35.20
N ASP A 278 -19.58 -10.03 34.68
CA ASP A 278 -18.39 -10.36 33.89
C ASP A 278 -18.78 -10.91 32.51
N TYR A 279 -17.81 -10.98 31.60
CA TYR A 279 -18.00 -11.57 30.28
C TYR A 279 -17.09 -12.77 30.09
N ASP A 280 -17.68 -13.92 29.76
CA ASP A 280 -16.95 -15.11 29.35
C ASP A 280 -16.85 -15.19 27.82
N THR A 281 -15.67 -15.52 27.31
CA THR A 281 -15.46 -15.72 25.86
C THR A 281 -15.67 -17.19 25.48
N GLN A 282 -16.65 -17.44 24.63
CA GLN A 282 -17.06 -18.78 24.20
C GLN A 282 -17.08 -18.91 22.68
N SER A 283 -17.09 -20.14 22.16
CA SER A 283 -17.10 -20.42 20.73
C SER A 283 -18.09 -21.50 20.33
N VAL A 284 -18.48 -21.44 19.06
CA VAL A 284 -19.36 -22.39 18.38
C VAL A 284 -18.93 -22.55 16.91
N ALA A 285 -19.27 -23.68 16.28
CA ALA A 285 -19.12 -23.82 14.84
C ALA A 285 -20.03 -22.82 14.11
N ALA A 286 -19.52 -22.11 13.10
CA ALA A 286 -20.30 -21.13 12.35
C ALA A 286 -21.46 -21.76 11.55
N SER A 287 -21.33 -23.04 11.21
CA SER A 287 -22.37 -23.83 10.55
C SER A 287 -23.41 -24.42 11.51
N ALA A 288 -23.30 -24.16 12.82
CA ALA A 288 -24.27 -24.65 13.77
C ALA A 288 -25.66 -24.05 13.52
N SER A 289 -26.69 -24.75 14.00
CA SER A 289 -28.07 -24.27 13.96
C SER A 289 -28.68 -24.45 15.34
N LYS A 290 -29.02 -23.34 15.99
CA LYS A 290 -29.62 -23.27 17.33
C LYS A 290 -28.85 -24.07 18.39
N ALA A 291 -27.52 -24.02 18.37
CA ALA A 291 -26.69 -24.67 19.38
C ALA A 291 -26.96 -24.09 20.77
N THR A 292 -27.07 -24.96 21.78
CA THR A 292 -27.31 -24.62 23.19
C THR A 292 -26.10 -24.87 24.08
N SER A 293 -24.98 -25.31 23.50
CA SER A 293 -23.75 -25.64 24.22
C SER A 293 -22.56 -25.08 23.44
N PHE A 294 -21.65 -24.43 24.15
CA PHE A 294 -20.53 -23.69 23.57
C PHE A 294 -19.23 -24.11 24.25
N THR A 295 -18.11 -23.88 23.59
CA THR A 295 -16.78 -24.18 24.14
C THR A 295 -16.18 -22.93 24.74
N GLN A 296 -15.76 -22.98 26.00
CA GLN A 296 -15.03 -21.87 26.62
C GLN A 296 -13.65 -21.75 25.97
N VAL A 297 -13.37 -20.59 25.38
CA VAL A 297 -12.13 -20.36 24.62
C VAL A 297 -10.95 -20.08 25.56
N VAL A 298 -11.22 -19.47 26.73
CA VAL A 298 -10.21 -19.20 27.75
C VAL A 298 -10.71 -19.68 29.12
N PRO A 299 -10.41 -20.94 29.52
CA PRO A 299 -10.87 -21.51 30.78
C PRO A 299 -10.30 -20.74 31.99
N GLY A 300 -11.18 -20.29 32.88
CA GLY A 300 -10.79 -19.73 34.19
C GLY A 300 -10.30 -18.26 34.15
N THR A 301 -10.40 -17.57 33.02
CA THR A 301 -9.97 -16.18 32.90
C THR A 301 -11.16 -15.24 32.75
N ARG A 302 -11.31 -14.37 33.74
CA ARG A 302 -12.28 -13.27 33.80
C ARG A 302 -11.81 -12.09 32.96
N VAL A 303 -11.72 -12.29 31.64
CA VAL A 303 -11.19 -11.26 30.74
C VAL A 303 -12.35 -10.53 30.09
N LEU A 304 -12.68 -9.38 30.66
CA LEU A 304 -13.57 -8.40 30.07
C LEU A 304 -12.99 -7.95 28.73
N GLY A 305 -13.71 -8.09 27.61
CA GLY A 305 -13.26 -7.46 26.37
C GLY A 305 -13.68 -8.07 25.04
N MET A 306 -13.59 -7.26 23.99
CA MET A 306 -13.86 -7.72 22.63
C MET A 306 -12.76 -8.69 22.15
N PRO A 307 -13.13 -9.87 21.62
CA PRO A 307 -12.17 -10.79 21.01
C PRO A 307 -11.66 -10.25 19.67
N ALA A 308 -10.35 -10.28 19.45
CA ALA A 308 -9.71 -9.92 18.19
C ALA A 308 -8.59 -10.92 17.84
N PHE A 309 -8.68 -11.54 16.66
CA PHE A 309 -7.67 -12.47 16.20
C PHE A 309 -6.52 -11.74 15.51
N GLN A 310 -5.28 -12.01 15.93
CA GLN A 310 -4.08 -11.56 15.25
C GLN A 310 -3.80 -12.45 14.03
N PRO A 311 -3.77 -11.91 12.80
CA PRO A 311 -3.38 -12.67 11.61
C PRO A 311 -1.95 -13.21 11.72
N LEU A 312 -1.74 -14.46 11.30
CA LEU A 312 -0.41 -15.08 11.20
C LEU A 312 0.14 -14.99 9.77
N VAL A 313 0.32 -13.77 9.29
CA VAL A 313 0.87 -13.56 7.94
C VAL A 313 2.39 -13.67 7.98
N THR A 314 2.94 -14.47 7.07
CA THR A 314 4.38 -14.54 6.81
C THR A 314 4.75 -13.50 5.76
N SER A 315 5.71 -12.64 6.08
CA SER A 315 6.25 -11.69 5.12
C SER A 315 7.33 -12.35 4.26
N HIS A 316 7.48 -11.91 3.01
CA HIS A 316 8.44 -12.47 2.08
C HIS A 316 9.52 -11.44 1.73
N VAL A 317 10.79 -11.82 1.91
CA VAL A 317 11.94 -11.04 1.43
C VAL A 317 12.60 -11.80 0.29
N VAL A 318 12.57 -11.23 -0.91
CA VAL A 318 13.11 -11.86 -2.12
C VAL A 318 14.33 -11.09 -2.60
N ARG A 319 15.46 -11.78 -2.77
CA ARG A 319 16.63 -11.21 -3.44
C ARG A 319 16.62 -11.55 -4.92
N LEU A 320 16.64 -10.50 -5.74
CA LEU A 320 16.71 -10.52 -7.19
C LEU A 320 18.11 -10.04 -7.58
N ALA A 321 19.02 -10.99 -7.75
CA ALA A 321 20.43 -10.73 -8.01
C ALA A 321 21.01 -11.75 -8.97
N GLY A 322 21.73 -11.26 -9.97
CA GLY A 322 22.51 -12.06 -10.89
C GLY A 322 24.02 -11.95 -10.65
N THR A 323 24.81 -12.58 -11.52
CA THR A 323 26.29 -12.46 -11.49
C THR A 323 26.77 -11.06 -11.84
N ASP A 324 25.98 -10.32 -12.61
CA ASP A 324 26.22 -8.93 -12.98
C ASP A 324 24.88 -8.16 -13.10
N ARG A 325 24.96 -6.90 -13.53
CA ARG A 325 23.78 -6.03 -13.66
C ARG A 325 22.82 -6.44 -14.78
N LEU A 326 23.29 -7.14 -15.82
CA LEU A 326 22.43 -7.64 -16.90
C LEU A 326 21.61 -8.80 -16.35
N ASP A 327 22.28 -9.74 -15.66
CA ASP A 327 21.62 -10.88 -15.04
C ASP A 327 20.69 -10.45 -13.89
N THR A 328 21.05 -9.44 -13.07
CA THR A 328 20.11 -8.85 -12.10
C THR A 328 18.85 -8.32 -12.77
N ALA A 329 18.97 -7.55 -13.86
CA ALA A 329 17.80 -7.06 -14.60
C ALA A 329 16.96 -8.20 -15.21
N ILE A 330 17.60 -9.31 -15.62
CA ILE A 330 16.91 -10.53 -16.06
C ILE A 330 16.17 -11.20 -14.89
N LYS A 331 16.76 -11.25 -13.69
CA LYS A 331 16.09 -11.79 -12.49
C LYS A 331 14.88 -10.94 -12.09
N THR A 332 15.00 -9.61 -12.11
CA THR A 332 13.89 -8.66 -11.95
C THR A 332 12.80 -8.88 -13.01
N SER A 333 13.18 -9.16 -14.26
CA SER A 333 12.19 -9.49 -15.29
C SER A 333 11.46 -10.81 -14.98
N GLN A 334 12.19 -11.81 -14.49
CA GLN A 334 11.64 -13.14 -14.18
C GLN A 334 10.73 -13.16 -12.95
N SER A 335 10.92 -12.28 -11.96
CA SER A 335 10.05 -12.22 -10.77
C SER A 335 8.64 -11.72 -11.07
N GLN A 336 8.50 -10.77 -12.02
CA GLN A 336 7.20 -10.18 -12.34
C GLN A 336 6.59 -10.71 -13.64
N TRP A 337 7.39 -10.93 -14.68
CA TRP A 337 6.89 -11.20 -16.04
C TRP A 337 6.93 -12.68 -16.38
N GLY A 338 5.76 -13.25 -16.63
CA GLY A 338 5.59 -14.64 -17.03
C GLY A 338 6.13 -14.93 -18.43
N THR A 339 6.40 -16.20 -18.72
CA THR A 339 6.78 -16.62 -20.08
C THR A 339 5.59 -16.42 -21.01
N ALA A 340 5.82 -15.79 -22.17
CA ALA A 340 4.79 -15.49 -23.15
C ALA A 340 4.00 -16.76 -23.55
N GLY A 341 2.67 -16.67 -23.51
CA GLY A 341 1.78 -17.78 -23.86
C GLY A 341 1.65 -18.89 -22.82
N SER A 342 2.34 -18.81 -21.67
CA SER A 342 2.27 -19.86 -20.63
C SER A 342 0.98 -19.87 -19.81
N GLY A 343 0.20 -18.79 -19.85
CA GLY A 343 -0.96 -18.58 -18.96
C GLY A 343 -0.60 -18.43 -17.48
N LYS A 344 0.70 -18.34 -17.15
CA LYS A 344 1.23 -18.17 -15.79
C LYS A 344 1.99 -16.85 -15.68
N GLY A 345 1.75 -16.10 -14.59
CA GLY A 345 2.39 -14.81 -14.33
C GLY A 345 1.82 -13.66 -15.18
N THR A 346 2.38 -12.46 -15.00
CA THR A 346 1.95 -11.26 -15.72
C THR A 346 2.54 -11.24 -17.13
N ALA A 347 1.71 -11.10 -18.17
CA ALA A 347 2.20 -11.02 -19.55
C ALA A 347 2.83 -9.65 -19.83
N ALA A 348 4.05 -9.63 -20.34
CA ALA A 348 4.70 -8.40 -20.81
C ALA A 348 4.12 -7.97 -22.16
N LYS A 349 3.87 -6.68 -22.32
CA LYS A 349 3.36 -6.09 -23.58
C LYS A 349 4.48 -5.48 -24.44
N ALA A 350 5.59 -5.10 -23.82
CA ALA A 350 6.78 -4.56 -24.46
C ALA A 350 8.02 -4.82 -23.61
N VAL A 351 9.20 -4.44 -24.10
CA VAL A 351 10.44 -4.35 -23.31
C VAL A 351 11.03 -2.96 -23.46
N VAL A 352 11.55 -2.40 -22.38
CA VAL A 352 12.40 -1.21 -22.42
C VAL A 352 13.85 -1.64 -22.25
N LEU A 353 14.70 -1.28 -23.20
CA LEU A 353 16.11 -1.67 -23.25
C LEU A 353 16.99 -0.44 -23.10
N SER A 354 17.91 -0.49 -22.14
CA SER A 354 18.91 0.55 -21.93
C SER A 354 20.34 0.01 -22.01
N ARG A 355 21.30 0.92 -22.18
CA ARG A 355 22.72 0.57 -22.11
C ARG A 355 23.12 0.20 -20.68
N SER A 356 24.08 -0.69 -20.52
CA SER A 356 24.48 -1.22 -19.21
C SER A 356 25.63 -0.45 -18.55
N ASP A 357 26.35 0.40 -19.28
CA ASP A 357 27.60 1.04 -18.86
C ASP A 357 27.44 2.50 -18.40
N GLN A 358 26.35 3.19 -18.76
CA GLN A 358 26.04 4.57 -18.34
C GLN A 358 24.53 4.79 -18.12
N PHE A 359 24.16 5.71 -17.21
CA PHE A 359 22.76 5.92 -16.81
C PHE A 359 22.02 7.03 -17.55
N ALA A 360 22.75 7.94 -18.22
CA ALA A 360 22.24 9.26 -18.61
C ALA A 360 20.91 9.22 -19.37
N ASP A 361 20.80 8.31 -20.34
CA ASP A 361 19.64 8.21 -21.24
C ASP A 361 18.51 7.32 -20.66
N ALA A 362 18.69 6.81 -19.44
CA ALA A 362 17.84 5.80 -18.83
C ALA A 362 16.97 6.31 -17.68
N LEU A 363 17.20 7.52 -17.17
CA LEU A 363 16.60 8.00 -15.91
C LEU A 363 15.07 8.21 -15.95
N GLY A 364 14.45 8.23 -17.13
CA GLY A 364 12.99 8.16 -17.30
C GLY A 364 12.46 6.75 -17.64
N GLY A 365 13.36 5.79 -17.82
CA GLY A 365 13.07 4.47 -18.37
C GLY A 365 12.16 3.61 -17.49
N SER A 366 12.27 3.71 -16.16
CA SER A 366 11.40 2.97 -15.24
C SER A 366 9.94 3.37 -15.41
N ALA A 367 9.65 4.67 -15.53
CA ALA A 367 8.30 5.17 -15.77
C ALA A 367 7.73 4.65 -17.11
N LEU A 368 8.57 4.64 -18.16
CA LEU A 368 8.18 4.08 -19.46
C LEU A 368 7.91 2.58 -19.38
N ALA A 369 8.79 1.81 -18.74
CA ALA A 369 8.67 0.36 -18.60
C ALA A 369 7.36 -0.04 -17.88
N SER A 370 7.05 0.62 -16.76
CA SER A 370 5.75 0.42 -16.08
C SER A 370 4.58 0.83 -16.97
N LYS A 371 4.65 1.99 -17.65
CA LYS A 371 3.58 2.49 -18.54
C LYS A 371 3.26 1.51 -19.68
N VAL A 372 4.28 0.97 -20.32
CA VAL A 372 4.10 0.03 -21.44
C VAL A 372 3.81 -1.39 -20.96
N GLY A 373 3.88 -1.66 -19.65
CA GLY A 373 3.63 -2.98 -19.07
C GLY A 373 4.70 -4.00 -19.46
N GLY A 374 5.97 -3.70 -19.18
CA GLY A 374 7.09 -4.59 -19.49
C GLY A 374 8.33 -4.37 -18.63
N PRO A 375 9.32 -5.29 -18.69
CA PRO A 375 10.55 -5.15 -17.94
C PRO A 375 11.47 -4.07 -18.55
N LEU A 376 12.34 -3.53 -17.68
CA LEU A 376 13.51 -2.75 -18.09
C LEU A 376 14.74 -3.66 -18.05
N LEU A 377 15.31 -3.93 -19.22
CA LEU A 377 16.52 -4.75 -19.39
C LEU A 377 17.72 -3.89 -19.76
N LEU A 378 18.92 -4.45 -19.56
CA LEU A 378 20.20 -3.80 -19.83
C LEU A 378 21.00 -4.61 -20.84
N THR A 379 21.68 -3.94 -21.77
CA THR A 379 22.67 -4.57 -22.67
C THR A 379 23.87 -3.65 -22.90
N PRO A 380 25.06 -4.15 -23.29
CA PRO A 380 26.19 -3.30 -23.62
C PRO A 380 25.93 -2.45 -24.87
N THR A 381 26.58 -1.29 -24.95
CA THR A 381 26.52 -0.34 -26.08
C THR A 381 26.73 -1.01 -27.45
N ALA A 382 27.68 -1.95 -27.52
CA ALA A 382 28.14 -2.54 -28.76
C ALA A 382 27.23 -3.64 -29.33
N GLY A 383 26.29 -4.20 -28.55
CA GLY A 383 25.48 -5.30 -29.04
C GLY A 383 24.49 -5.90 -28.04
N LEU A 384 23.52 -6.64 -28.57
CA LEU A 384 22.55 -7.41 -27.80
C LEU A 384 23.19 -8.71 -27.34
N THR A 385 23.33 -8.91 -26.03
CA THR A 385 23.90 -10.16 -25.51
C THR A 385 22.92 -11.34 -25.64
N PRO A 386 23.40 -12.58 -25.80
CA PRO A 386 22.52 -13.75 -25.91
C PRO A 386 21.56 -13.93 -24.74
N GLN A 387 21.99 -13.62 -23.51
CA GLN A 387 21.16 -13.72 -22.30
C GLN A 387 20.00 -12.70 -22.32
N VAL A 388 20.25 -11.47 -22.74
CA VAL A 388 19.21 -10.43 -22.85
C VAL A 388 18.26 -10.75 -24.00
N GLN A 389 18.79 -11.23 -25.14
CA GLN A 389 17.96 -11.70 -26.25
C GLN A 389 17.01 -12.82 -25.80
N THR A 390 17.53 -13.79 -25.06
CA THR A 390 16.76 -14.92 -24.53
C THR A 390 15.65 -14.43 -23.61
N GLU A 391 15.96 -13.47 -22.73
CA GLU A 391 14.96 -12.92 -21.83
C GLU A 391 13.87 -12.14 -22.58
N ILE A 392 14.21 -11.33 -23.59
CA ILE A 392 13.23 -10.66 -24.46
C ILE A 392 12.32 -11.68 -25.14
N GLN A 393 12.88 -12.76 -25.69
CA GLN A 393 12.11 -13.85 -26.29
C GLN A 393 11.26 -14.61 -25.26
N ARG A 394 11.71 -14.74 -24.02
CA ARG A 394 10.92 -15.36 -22.95
C ARG A 394 9.68 -14.53 -22.62
N VAL A 395 9.83 -13.21 -22.42
CA VAL A 395 8.72 -12.35 -21.97
C VAL A 395 7.78 -11.93 -23.09
N LEU A 396 8.27 -11.76 -24.33
CA LEU A 396 7.44 -11.37 -25.48
C LEU A 396 7.06 -12.55 -26.39
N GLY A 397 7.78 -13.67 -26.32
CA GLY A 397 7.70 -14.73 -27.33
C GLY A 397 8.43 -14.34 -28.63
N PRO A 398 8.34 -15.16 -29.70
CA PRO A 398 8.94 -14.83 -31.00
C PRO A 398 8.42 -13.50 -31.54
N GLY A 399 9.29 -12.69 -32.15
CA GLY A 399 8.87 -11.45 -32.81
C GLY A 399 7.95 -11.73 -34.00
N ASP A 400 6.98 -10.84 -34.18
CA ASP A 400 5.93 -10.93 -35.22
C ASP A 400 5.67 -9.58 -35.92
N GLY A 401 6.57 -8.61 -35.74
CA GLY A 401 6.45 -7.24 -36.23
C GLY A 401 5.55 -6.33 -35.40
N THR A 402 4.86 -6.85 -34.38
CA THR A 402 3.95 -6.07 -33.52
C THR A 402 4.49 -5.90 -32.09
N LYS A 403 5.23 -6.88 -31.59
CA LYS A 403 5.87 -6.88 -30.28
C LYS A 403 6.97 -5.83 -30.19
N THR A 404 6.81 -4.88 -29.27
CA THR A 404 7.64 -3.67 -29.26
C THR A 404 8.80 -3.77 -28.28
N VAL A 405 9.99 -3.36 -28.73
CA VAL A 405 11.17 -3.13 -27.88
C VAL A 405 11.58 -1.66 -28.01
N TYR A 406 11.47 -0.93 -26.90
CA TYR A 406 11.88 0.46 -26.80
C TYR A 406 13.38 0.53 -26.48
N VAL A 407 14.16 1.18 -27.34
CA VAL A 407 15.61 1.30 -27.20
C VAL A 407 15.93 2.72 -26.72
N LEU A 408 16.40 2.86 -25.48
CA LEU A 408 16.68 4.15 -24.87
C LEU A 408 18.05 4.70 -25.29
N GLY A 409 18.05 5.97 -25.71
CA GLY A 409 19.25 6.70 -26.11
C GLY A 409 19.61 6.57 -27.59
N GLY A 410 20.46 7.49 -28.04
CA GLY A 410 20.91 7.56 -29.43
C GLY A 410 21.84 6.40 -29.80
N GLU A 411 22.36 6.43 -31.03
CA GLU A 411 23.25 5.36 -31.54
C GLU A 411 24.59 5.25 -30.79
N LYS A 412 25.04 6.34 -30.14
CA LYS A 412 26.20 6.31 -29.24
C LYS A 412 25.92 5.60 -27.91
N ALA A 413 24.65 5.51 -27.53
CA ALA A 413 24.20 4.86 -26.31
C ALA A 413 23.96 3.37 -26.53
N LEU A 414 23.22 3.04 -27.58
CA LEU A 414 23.00 1.68 -28.05
C LEU A 414 23.19 1.68 -29.56
N SER A 415 24.28 1.06 -30.01
CA SER A 415 24.71 1.05 -31.41
C SER A 415 23.63 0.51 -32.35
N PRO A 416 23.70 0.82 -33.65
CA PRO A 416 22.80 0.25 -34.64
C PRO A 416 22.76 -1.28 -34.62
N ALA A 417 23.86 -1.94 -34.21
CA ALA A 417 23.92 -3.40 -34.08
C ALA A 417 22.86 -3.98 -33.12
N VAL A 418 22.54 -3.26 -32.02
CA VAL A 418 21.50 -3.67 -31.06
C VAL A 418 20.12 -3.64 -31.73
N ALA A 419 19.79 -2.53 -32.39
CA ALA A 419 18.51 -2.38 -33.09
C ALA A 419 18.37 -3.37 -34.24
N ASN A 420 19.44 -3.57 -35.03
CA ASN A 420 19.47 -4.52 -36.14
C ASN A 420 19.26 -5.96 -35.66
N ALA A 421 19.87 -6.35 -34.54
CA ALA A 421 19.67 -7.68 -33.95
C ALA A 421 18.20 -7.90 -33.55
N LEU A 422 17.55 -6.90 -32.94
CA LEU A 422 16.13 -6.98 -32.56
C LEU A 422 15.20 -7.01 -33.78
N THR A 423 15.47 -6.20 -34.80
CA THR A 423 14.70 -6.21 -36.07
C THR A 423 14.86 -7.52 -36.82
N ALA A 424 16.05 -8.12 -36.82
CA ALA A 424 16.29 -9.45 -37.42
C ALA A 424 15.52 -10.57 -36.70
N LEU A 425 15.15 -10.36 -35.43
CA LEU A 425 14.25 -11.23 -34.67
C LEU A 425 12.77 -10.87 -34.84
N HIS A 426 12.44 -9.98 -35.78
CA HIS A 426 11.10 -9.50 -36.09
C HIS A 426 10.41 -8.76 -34.93
N TYR A 427 11.15 -8.09 -34.05
CA TYR A 427 10.55 -7.14 -33.11
C TYR A 427 10.32 -5.77 -33.75
N LYS A 428 9.28 -5.07 -33.32
CA LYS A 428 9.09 -3.66 -33.61
C LYS A 428 10.03 -2.85 -32.72
N VAL A 429 11.11 -2.34 -33.29
CA VAL A 429 12.09 -1.54 -32.56
C VAL A 429 11.68 -0.06 -32.59
N GLN A 430 11.50 0.55 -31.42
CA GLN A 430 11.27 1.99 -31.28
C GLN A 430 12.42 2.62 -30.50
N ARG A 431 13.28 3.37 -31.18
CA ARG A 431 14.32 4.14 -30.51
C ARG A 431 13.73 5.41 -29.89
N VAL A 432 14.02 5.65 -28.61
CA VAL A 432 13.57 6.82 -27.86
C VAL A 432 14.82 7.59 -27.41
N ALA A 433 15.10 8.70 -28.09
CA ALA A 433 16.37 9.41 -27.93
C ALA A 433 16.22 10.90 -28.25
N GLY A 434 17.06 11.72 -27.61
CA GLY A 434 17.35 13.08 -28.00
C GLY A 434 18.85 13.28 -28.23
N GLU A 435 19.26 14.52 -28.46
CA GLU A 435 20.66 14.92 -28.65
C GLU A 435 21.51 14.72 -27.38
N ASP A 436 20.85 14.78 -26.22
CA ASP A 436 21.43 14.63 -24.89
C ASP A 436 20.45 13.93 -23.93
N ARG A 437 20.85 13.82 -22.67
CA ARG A 437 20.04 13.16 -21.64
C ARG A 437 18.72 13.87 -21.34
N TYR A 438 18.68 15.19 -21.49
CA TYR A 438 17.51 16.01 -21.16
C TYR A 438 16.46 15.89 -22.26
N SER A 439 16.88 16.01 -23.51
CA SER A 439 16.05 15.76 -24.69
C SER A 439 15.63 14.29 -24.79
N THR A 440 16.46 13.34 -24.36
CA THR A 440 16.04 11.93 -24.22
C THR A 440 14.96 11.76 -23.16
N ALA A 441 15.06 12.42 -22.00
CA ALA A 441 14.00 12.41 -21.00
C ALA A 441 12.67 12.98 -21.53
N VAL A 442 12.73 14.06 -22.33
CA VAL A 442 11.56 14.59 -23.04
C VAL A 442 10.98 13.58 -24.03
N ALA A 443 11.82 12.90 -24.83
CA ALA A 443 11.36 11.87 -25.76
C ALA A 443 10.69 10.69 -25.04
N ILE A 444 11.21 10.31 -23.86
CA ILE A 444 10.58 9.31 -22.98
C ILE A 444 9.22 9.82 -22.49
N ALA A 445 9.13 11.07 -22.02
CA ALA A 445 7.89 11.66 -21.55
C ALA A 445 6.80 11.65 -22.65
N GLN A 446 7.16 12.03 -23.88
CA GLN A 446 6.25 12.00 -25.03
C GLN A 446 5.82 10.58 -25.42
N THR A 447 6.70 9.59 -25.20
CA THR A 447 6.36 8.17 -25.42
C THR A 447 5.36 7.68 -24.37
N VAL A 448 5.51 8.10 -23.11
CA VAL A 448 4.55 7.79 -22.02
C VAL A 448 3.18 8.38 -22.29
N THR A 449 3.09 9.64 -22.76
CA THR A 449 1.81 10.29 -23.10
C THR A 449 1.24 9.84 -24.44
N GLY A 450 2.06 9.16 -25.26
CA GLY A 450 1.70 8.60 -26.57
C GLY A 450 1.70 9.61 -27.72
N SER A 451 2.02 10.88 -27.48
CA SER A 451 2.19 11.90 -28.52
C SER A 451 2.91 13.14 -27.97
N PRO A 452 3.72 13.85 -28.78
CA PRO A 452 4.28 15.16 -28.42
C PRO A 452 3.26 16.21 -27.99
N ASP A 453 2.02 16.14 -28.49
CA ASP A 453 0.97 17.13 -28.23
C ASP A 453 0.13 16.80 -26.97
N LYS A 454 0.35 15.62 -26.37
CA LYS A 454 -0.38 15.19 -25.18
C LYS A 454 0.42 15.54 -23.93
N ALA A 455 -0.18 16.37 -23.10
CA ALA A 455 0.36 16.71 -21.79
C ALA A 455 0.26 15.51 -20.82
N PRO A 456 1.23 15.35 -19.91
CA PRO A 456 1.14 14.41 -18.81
C PRO A 456 0.14 14.91 -17.75
N ASP A 457 -0.28 14.01 -16.87
CA ASP A 457 -1.10 14.32 -15.69
C ASP A 457 -0.20 14.61 -14.47
N TYR A 458 1.02 14.08 -14.47
CA TYR A 458 2.01 14.27 -13.40
C TYR A 458 3.43 14.43 -13.97
N ILE A 459 4.20 15.36 -13.42
CA ILE A 459 5.59 15.61 -13.76
C ILE A 459 6.44 15.52 -12.50
N LEU A 460 7.42 14.62 -12.51
CA LEU A 460 8.49 14.57 -11.52
C LEU A 460 9.77 15.10 -12.15
N VAL A 461 10.41 16.05 -11.49
CA VAL A 461 11.65 16.66 -11.98
C VAL A 461 12.81 16.26 -11.08
N ALA A 462 13.88 15.70 -11.65
CA ALA A 462 15.10 15.29 -10.94
C ALA A 462 16.36 15.83 -11.62
N THR A 463 17.53 15.84 -10.96
CA THR A 463 18.78 16.16 -11.66
C THR A 463 19.17 15.05 -12.64
N GLY A 464 19.67 15.43 -13.81
CA GLY A 464 20.27 14.51 -14.77
C GLY A 464 21.79 14.38 -14.61
N GLN A 465 22.44 15.16 -13.74
CA GLN A 465 23.88 15.06 -13.47
C GLN A 465 24.24 13.88 -12.57
N ASN A 466 23.26 13.38 -11.81
CA ASN A 466 23.37 12.22 -10.95
C ASN A 466 22.08 11.38 -11.09
N PHE A 467 22.06 10.16 -10.58
CA PHE A 467 20.98 9.19 -10.79
C PHE A 467 20.00 8.95 -9.61
N PRO A 468 20.37 9.02 -8.31
CA PRO A 468 19.56 8.46 -7.23
C PRO A 468 18.13 9.00 -7.12
N ASP A 469 17.98 10.31 -7.29
CA ASP A 469 16.68 10.99 -7.18
C ASP A 469 15.75 10.55 -8.31
N ALA A 470 16.27 10.46 -9.54
CA ALA A 470 15.50 10.03 -10.71
C ALA A 470 15.10 8.55 -10.65
N LEU A 471 15.90 7.68 -10.00
CA LEU A 471 15.53 6.27 -9.81
C LEU A 471 14.31 6.12 -8.90
N SER A 472 14.29 6.85 -7.78
CA SER A 472 13.14 6.87 -6.87
C SER A 472 11.92 7.52 -7.53
N ALA A 473 12.13 8.62 -8.27
CA ALA A 473 11.07 9.27 -9.06
C ALA A 473 10.52 8.35 -10.15
N GLY A 474 11.36 7.53 -10.79
CA GLY A 474 10.96 6.56 -11.81
C GLY A 474 9.98 5.52 -11.28
N ALA A 475 10.21 4.99 -10.07
CA ALA A 475 9.28 4.09 -9.40
C ALA A 475 7.94 4.79 -9.08
N ALA A 476 7.97 6.00 -8.52
CA ALA A 476 6.77 6.79 -8.23
C ALA A 476 5.95 7.11 -9.49
N ALA A 477 6.60 7.56 -10.57
CA ALA A 477 5.93 7.80 -11.85
C ALA A 477 5.37 6.50 -12.43
N GLY A 478 6.10 5.38 -12.34
CA GLY A 478 5.61 4.07 -12.75
C GLY A 478 4.33 3.66 -12.02
N ALA A 479 4.30 3.82 -10.70
CA ALA A 479 3.13 3.53 -9.87
C ALA A 479 1.92 4.39 -10.23
N ILE A 480 2.11 5.71 -10.43
CA ILE A 480 1.05 6.60 -10.91
C ILE A 480 0.49 6.14 -12.27
N ASN A 481 1.39 5.76 -13.19
CA ASN A 481 0.99 5.30 -14.53
C ASN A 481 0.13 4.04 -14.49
N VAL A 482 0.50 3.07 -13.65
CA VAL A 482 -0.15 1.74 -13.60
C VAL A 482 -1.42 1.78 -12.75
N HIS A 483 -1.38 2.39 -11.57
CA HIS A 483 -2.43 2.23 -10.54
C HIS A 483 -3.42 3.40 -10.47
N GLN A 484 -3.12 4.54 -11.10
CA GLN A 484 -4.07 5.66 -11.22
C GLN A 484 -4.61 5.87 -12.64
N GLY A 485 -4.15 5.10 -13.63
CA GLY A 485 -4.52 5.29 -15.03
C GLY A 485 -4.08 6.64 -15.61
N LYS A 486 -3.10 7.30 -14.98
CA LYS A 486 -2.57 8.62 -15.37
C LYS A 486 -1.33 8.49 -16.26
N ASN A 487 -0.84 9.61 -16.76
CA ASN A 487 0.43 9.74 -17.47
C ASN A 487 1.41 10.52 -16.58
N ALA A 488 2.27 9.82 -15.87
CA ALA A 488 3.32 10.41 -15.04
C ALA A 488 4.69 10.27 -15.71
N VAL A 489 5.45 11.37 -15.77
CA VAL A 489 6.73 11.44 -16.48
C VAL A 489 7.85 11.95 -15.58
N VAL A 490 9.09 11.56 -15.89
CA VAL A 490 10.29 12.08 -15.25
C VAL A 490 11.04 12.99 -16.22
N LEU A 491 11.24 14.25 -15.83
CA LEU A 491 12.06 15.22 -16.56
C LEU A 491 13.34 15.52 -15.79
N LEU A 492 14.36 16.00 -16.50
CA LEU A 492 15.71 16.17 -15.96
C LEU A 492 16.17 17.63 -15.97
N THR A 493 16.88 18.03 -14.91
CA THR A 493 17.58 19.33 -14.79
C THR A 493 19.08 19.15 -14.91
N ASN A 494 19.79 20.22 -15.26
CA ASN A 494 21.25 20.26 -15.17
C ASN A 494 21.65 20.90 -13.84
N ASP A 495 21.55 20.10 -12.78
CA ASP A 495 21.62 20.53 -11.39
C ASP A 495 20.69 21.73 -11.10
N ALA A 496 21.26 22.90 -10.82
CA ALA A 496 20.55 24.13 -10.49
C ALA A 496 20.07 24.94 -11.71
N SER A 497 20.22 24.41 -12.93
CA SER A 497 19.76 25.05 -14.16
C SER A 497 18.75 24.17 -14.90
N MET A 498 17.76 24.80 -15.53
CA MET A 498 16.81 24.13 -16.43
C MET A 498 17.40 24.08 -17.85
N PRO A 499 17.66 22.89 -18.42
CA PRO A 499 18.12 22.74 -19.80
C PRO A 499 17.07 23.20 -20.79
N GLN A 500 17.50 23.66 -21.96
CA GLN A 500 16.61 24.16 -23.02
C GLN A 500 15.50 23.16 -23.38
N ALA A 501 15.84 21.87 -23.55
CA ALA A 501 14.86 20.83 -23.87
C ALA A 501 13.75 20.72 -22.82
N THR A 502 14.13 20.73 -21.53
CA THR A 502 13.19 20.67 -20.41
C THR A 502 12.34 21.94 -20.33
N THR A 503 12.95 23.12 -20.51
CA THR A 503 12.24 24.41 -20.55
C THR A 503 11.22 24.46 -21.68
N GLN A 504 11.59 24.05 -22.89
CA GLN A 504 10.70 24.06 -24.06
C GLN A 504 9.51 23.12 -23.88
N TYR A 505 9.73 21.96 -23.26
CA TYR A 505 8.65 21.02 -22.96
C TYR A 505 7.71 21.53 -21.87
N LEU A 506 8.26 22.09 -20.79
CA LEU A 506 7.50 22.45 -19.59
C LEU A 506 6.80 23.82 -19.70
N ALA A 507 7.41 24.81 -20.36
CA ALA A 507 6.86 26.17 -20.50
C ALA A 507 5.38 26.24 -20.93
N PRO A 508 4.92 25.52 -21.98
CA PRO A 508 3.51 25.57 -22.38
C PRO A 508 2.56 24.89 -21.38
N LEU A 509 3.08 24.13 -20.42
CA LEU A 509 2.29 23.38 -19.43
C LEU A 509 2.12 24.14 -18.10
N LEU A 510 2.98 25.13 -17.80
CA LEU A 510 3.05 25.78 -16.48
C LEU A 510 1.73 26.39 -16.00
N ALA A 511 0.93 26.98 -16.89
CA ALA A 511 -0.36 27.55 -16.51
C ALA A 511 -1.36 26.50 -16.00
N ARG A 512 -1.11 25.22 -16.27
CA ARG A 512 -1.93 24.09 -15.82
C ARG A 512 -1.33 23.40 -14.60
N THR A 513 -0.17 23.81 -14.10
CA THR A 513 0.47 23.15 -12.97
C THR A 513 0.15 23.82 -11.64
N ASN A 514 0.60 23.18 -10.57
CA ASN A 514 0.68 23.75 -9.23
C ASN A 514 1.64 24.96 -9.10
N LEU A 515 2.34 25.36 -10.18
CA LEU A 515 3.09 26.62 -10.25
C LEU A 515 2.23 27.81 -10.71
N ASN A 516 0.98 27.58 -11.11
CA ASN A 516 0.10 28.68 -11.48
C ASN A 516 -0.14 29.62 -10.28
N SER A 517 0.17 30.90 -10.46
CA SER A 517 0.07 31.93 -9.42
C SER A 517 -1.38 32.30 -9.07
N ASP A 518 -2.36 31.95 -9.91
CA ASP A 518 -3.77 32.18 -9.63
C ASP A 518 -4.38 31.18 -8.63
N GLY A 519 -3.65 30.10 -8.30
CA GLY A 519 -4.09 29.05 -7.37
C GLY A 519 -5.27 28.19 -7.86
N SER A 520 -5.78 28.44 -9.06
CA SER A 520 -6.86 27.68 -9.67
C SER A 520 -6.35 26.33 -10.17
N LYS A 521 -7.15 25.28 -9.99
CA LYS A 521 -6.89 23.95 -10.57
C LYS A 521 -7.78 23.79 -11.81
N PRO A 522 -7.29 24.10 -13.04
CA PRO A 522 -8.06 23.90 -14.25
C PRO A 522 -8.46 22.42 -14.45
N ALA A 523 -9.46 22.15 -15.30
CA ALA A 523 -9.96 20.79 -15.55
C ALA A 523 -8.90 19.79 -16.07
N ASN A 524 -7.79 20.28 -16.61
CA ASN A 524 -6.66 19.51 -17.12
C ASN A 524 -5.37 19.78 -16.32
N TYR A 525 -5.52 19.92 -15.00
CA TYR A 525 -4.45 20.19 -14.05
C TYR A 525 -3.33 19.15 -14.11
N ILE A 526 -2.09 19.61 -13.95
CA ILE A 526 -0.89 18.80 -13.98
C ILE A 526 -0.19 18.97 -12.64
N GLU A 527 0.00 17.88 -11.91
CA GLU A 527 0.82 17.94 -10.70
C GLU A 527 2.30 18.00 -11.11
N LEU A 528 3.07 18.92 -10.52
CA LEU A 528 4.50 19.04 -10.77
C LEU A 528 5.25 19.06 -9.44
N ASP A 529 6.12 18.07 -9.24
CA ASP A 529 6.95 17.98 -8.04
C ASP A 529 8.43 17.82 -8.42
N THR A 530 9.30 18.27 -7.52
CA THR A 530 10.75 18.12 -7.66
C THR A 530 11.25 17.05 -6.71
N VAL A 531 12.17 16.22 -7.17
CA VAL A 531 12.84 15.17 -6.41
C VAL A 531 14.32 15.50 -6.34
N GLY A 532 14.82 15.72 -5.13
CA GLY A 532 16.18 16.18 -4.87
C GLY A 532 16.34 17.70 -4.90
N LYS A 533 17.30 18.20 -4.12
CA LYS A 533 17.54 19.64 -3.90
C LYS A 533 17.96 20.36 -5.18
N GLN A 534 18.66 19.68 -6.07
CA GLN A 534 19.14 20.21 -7.33
C GLN A 534 17.97 20.59 -8.24
N ALA A 535 17.02 19.66 -8.43
CA ALA A 535 15.83 19.90 -9.24
C ALA A 535 14.95 21.00 -8.65
N GLU A 536 14.79 21.00 -7.33
CA GLU A 536 14.11 22.09 -6.61
C GLU A 536 14.77 23.44 -6.91
N THR A 537 16.10 23.51 -6.83
CA THR A 537 16.86 24.75 -7.09
C THR A 537 16.68 25.19 -8.55
N ALA A 538 16.78 24.29 -9.53
CA ALA A 538 16.57 24.62 -10.94
C ALA A 538 15.18 25.16 -11.23
N LEU A 539 14.14 24.52 -10.70
CA LEU A 539 12.77 24.98 -10.85
C LEU A 539 12.60 26.38 -10.23
N ARG A 540 13.16 26.58 -9.03
CA ARG A 540 13.11 27.87 -8.35
C ARG A 540 13.81 28.97 -9.16
N THR A 541 15.06 28.77 -9.53
CA THR A 541 15.84 29.78 -10.26
C THR A 541 15.22 30.15 -11.61
N HIS A 542 14.53 29.23 -12.29
CA HIS A 542 14.04 29.48 -13.64
C HIS A 542 12.61 30.05 -13.70
N TRP A 543 11.67 29.58 -12.86
CA TRP A 543 10.26 29.96 -12.96
C TRP A 543 9.66 30.53 -11.68
N ILE A 544 10.38 30.52 -10.55
CA ILE A 544 9.85 30.95 -9.26
C ILE A 544 10.71 32.10 -8.71
N PRO A 545 10.28 33.37 -8.86
CA PRO A 545 11.04 34.52 -8.36
C PRO A 545 11.30 34.48 -6.84
N ALA A 546 12.32 35.23 -6.40
CA ALA A 546 12.59 35.43 -4.98
C ALA A 546 11.36 36.05 -4.26
N GLY A 547 10.82 35.34 -3.26
CA GLY A 547 9.65 35.77 -2.47
C GLY A 547 8.42 34.83 -2.53
N TYR A 548 8.46 33.78 -3.35
CA TYR A 548 7.40 32.76 -3.43
C TYR A 548 7.30 31.93 -2.14
N GLN A 549 6.08 31.70 -1.67
CA GLN A 549 5.82 31.04 -0.38
C GLN A 549 6.02 29.50 -0.48
N PRO A 550 6.49 28.83 0.59
CA PRO A 550 6.52 27.37 0.67
C PRO A 550 5.11 26.76 0.50
N GLY A 551 4.98 25.64 -0.22
CA GLY A 551 3.74 24.83 -0.25
C GLY A 551 2.99 24.72 -1.59
N GLN A 552 3.40 25.45 -2.64
CA GLN A 552 2.70 25.38 -3.95
C GLN A 552 3.17 24.22 -4.85
N PHE A 553 4.37 23.66 -4.66
CA PHE A 553 4.79 22.42 -5.32
C PHE A 553 5.53 21.50 -4.35
N GLY A 554 5.43 20.18 -4.54
CA GLY A 554 6.10 19.19 -3.70
C GLY A 554 7.60 19.22 -3.92
N ALA A 555 8.35 19.67 -2.91
CA ALA A 555 9.81 19.63 -2.88
C ALA A 555 10.28 18.41 -2.07
N LEU A 556 10.45 17.27 -2.75
CA LEU A 556 10.87 16.02 -2.13
C LEU A 556 12.39 15.95 -2.11
N SER A 557 13.02 16.63 -1.14
CA SER A 557 14.47 16.69 -1.01
C SER A 557 14.93 16.32 0.41
N GLY A 558 15.84 15.36 0.52
CA GLY A 558 16.52 14.98 1.76
C GLY A 558 17.90 15.64 1.90
N SER A 559 18.53 15.45 3.06
CA SER A 559 19.95 15.81 3.26
C SER A 559 20.89 14.95 2.40
N ASP A 560 20.46 13.75 2.03
CA ASP A 560 21.13 12.86 1.10
C ASP A 560 20.15 12.06 0.22
N ARG A 561 20.70 11.19 -0.64
CA ARG A 561 19.91 10.36 -1.57
C ARG A 561 19.00 9.35 -0.87
N TYR A 562 19.37 8.90 0.33
CA TYR A 562 18.63 7.90 1.08
C TYR A 562 17.41 8.55 1.71
N GLU A 563 17.59 9.72 2.34
CA GLU A 563 16.49 10.52 2.86
C GLU A 563 15.56 11.01 1.74
N THR A 564 16.09 11.42 0.57
CA THR A 564 15.24 11.75 -0.59
C THR A 564 14.38 10.55 -1.01
N SER A 565 14.96 9.34 -1.14
CA SER A 565 14.19 8.14 -1.50
C SER A 565 13.07 7.82 -0.49
N PHE A 566 13.34 8.02 0.80
CA PHE A 566 12.33 7.91 1.85
C PHE A 566 11.24 8.98 1.75
N LYS A 567 11.57 10.24 1.40
CA LYS A 567 10.57 11.29 1.20
C LYS A 567 9.66 10.99 0.00
N VAL A 568 10.21 10.44 -1.07
CA VAL A 568 9.43 9.93 -2.21
C VAL A 568 8.51 8.80 -1.75
N ALA A 569 9.03 7.81 -1.01
CA ALA A 569 8.24 6.72 -0.45
C ALA A 569 7.09 7.24 0.42
N SER A 570 7.39 8.14 1.35
CA SER A 570 6.41 8.74 2.25
C SER A 570 5.35 9.55 1.53
N TYR A 571 5.72 10.25 0.46
CA TYR A 571 4.80 11.13 -0.24
C TYR A 571 3.81 10.34 -1.10
N PHE A 572 4.28 9.37 -1.88
CA PHE A 572 3.47 8.64 -2.85
C PHE A 572 2.88 7.33 -2.32
N PHE A 573 3.59 6.61 -1.44
CA PHE A 573 3.31 5.21 -1.15
C PHE A 573 2.74 4.99 0.25
N GLY A 574 1.60 5.62 0.55
CA GLY A 574 0.95 5.49 1.86
C GLY A 574 0.22 4.16 2.10
N SER A 575 0.01 3.35 1.05
CA SER A 575 -0.75 2.10 1.08
C SER A 575 -0.05 0.93 0.36
N ALA A 576 1.27 1.03 0.18
CA ALA A 576 2.03 0.03 -0.57
C ALA A 576 2.10 -1.30 0.20
N ASN A 577 1.83 -2.40 -0.52
CA ASN A 577 1.97 -3.76 0.01
C ASN A 577 3.33 -4.41 -0.30
N ALA A 578 4.11 -3.75 -1.18
CA ALA A 578 5.44 -4.14 -1.59
C ALA A 578 6.42 -2.97 -1.48
N ALA A 579 7.69 -3.25 -1.25
CA ALA A 579 8.76 -2.26 -1.33
C ALA A 579 10.06 -2.86 -1.86
N GLY A 580 10.87 -2.02 -2.50
CA GLY A 580 12.13 -2.41 -3.13
C GLY A 580 13.32 -1.77 -2.44
N LEU A 581 14.39 -2.53 -2.23
CA LEU A 581 15.67 -2.03 -1.74
C LEU A 581 16.74 -2.18 -2.82
N ALA A 582 17.44 -1.10 -3.10
CA ALA A 582 18.58 -1.12 -4.02
C ALA A 582 19.70 -0.21 -3.52
N THR A 583 20.93 -0.44 -3.99
CA THR A 583 22.05 0.43 -3.62
C THR A 583 21.83 1.86 -4.12
N GLY A 584 22.10 2.84 -3.27
CA GLY A 584 22.21 4.24 -3.71
C GLY A 584 23.54 4.56 -4.39
N MET A 585 24.53 3.66 -4.37
CA MET A 585 25.90 3.93 -4.84
C MET A 585 26.13 3.59 -6.32
N ASN A 586 25.20 2.87 -6.94
CA ASN A 586 25.21 2.51 -8.36
C ASN A 586 23.74 2.48 -8.87
N TRP A 587 23.53 2.47 -10.18
CA TRP A 587 22.22 2.76 -10.77
C TRP A 587 21.51 1.57 -11.40
N ALA A 588 22.25 0.57 -11.88
CA ALA A 588 21.69 -0.44 -12.79
C ALA A 588 20.62 -1.34 -12.16
N ASP A 589 20.90 -1.88 -10.97
CA ASP A 589 19.95 -2.73 -10.23
C ASP A 589 18.71 -1.92 -9.81
N ALA A 590 18.92 -0.70 -9.34
CA ALA A 590 17.86 0.23 -8.95
C ALA A 590 17.00 0.70 -10.15
N LEU A 591 17.57 0.81 -11.35
CA LEU A 591 16.83 1.24 -12.54
C LEU A 591 15.82 0.17 -12.98
N SER A 592 16.27 -1.08 -13.05
CA SER A 592 15.40 -2.23 -13.35
C SER A 592 14.42 -2.50 -12.21
N GLY A 593 14.88 -2.48 -10.95
CA GLY A 593 14.03 -2.61 -9.78
C GLY A 593 13.00 -1.50 -9.62
N GLY A 594 13.32 -0.25 -10.01
CA GLY A 594 12.37 0.85 -10.01
C GLY A 594 11.22 0.65 -11.00
N ALA A 595 11.47 -0.02 -12.14
CA ALA A 595 10.41 -0.38 -13.10
C ALA A 595 9.47 -1.46 -12.52
N GLU A 596 10.02 -2.44 -11.81
CA GLU A 596 9.27 -3.47 -11.10
C GLU A 596 8.44 -2.87 -9.96
N MET A 597 9.06 -2.05 -9.12
CA MET A 597 8.38 -1.34 -8.02
C MET A 597 7.26 -0.43 -8.50
N GLY A 598 7.45 0.28 -9.61
CA GLY A 598 6.37 1.04 -10.25
C GLY A 598 5.20 0.16 -10.72
N THR A 599 5.45 -1.10 -11.08
CA THR A 599 4.39 -2.06 -11.45
C THR A 599 3.69 -2.63 -10.21
N LEU A 600 4.41 -2.81 -9.11
CA LEU A 600 3.91 -3.38 -7.85
C LEU A 600 3.26 -2.35 -6.90
N ASP A 601 3.12 -1.09 -7.32
CA ASP A 601 2.67 0.01 -6.45
C ASP A 601 3.56 0.19 -5.20
N GLY A 602 4.85 -0.11 -5.35
CA GLY A 602 5.84 -0.06 -4.26
C GLY A 602 6.86 1.05 -4.47
N PRO A 603 7.44 1.62 -3.39
CA PRO A 603 8.57 2.51 -3.52
C PRO A 603 9.86 1.75 -3.77
N LEU A 604 10.83 2.44 -4.37
CA LEU A 604 12.23 2.05 -4.39
C LEU A 604 13.00 2.85 -3.34
N LEU A 605 13.36 2.21 -2.23
CA LEU A 605 14.18 2.78 -1.17
C LEU A 605 15.66 2.50 -1.45
N LEU A 606 16.49 3.54 -1.30
CA LEU A 606 17.92 3.41 -1.51
C LEU A 606 18.64 3.08 -0.20
N VAL A 607 19.63 2.20 -0.27
CA VAL A 607 20.45 1.80 0.88
C VAL A 607 21.93 2.06 0.63
N ASN A 608 22.67 2.31 1.72
CA ASN A 608 24.12 2.50 1.68
C ASN A 608 24.85 1.17 1.92
N PRO A 609 25.56 0.59 0.94
CA PRO A 609 26.33 -0.63 1.15
C PRO A 609 27.39 -0.50 2.25
N ALA A 610 27.92 0.71 2.46
CA ALA A 610 28.91 0.99 3.50
C ALA A 610 28.31 1.00 4.92
N GLY A 611 26.98 0.99 5.06
CA GLY A 611 26.26 0.96 6.33
C GLY A 611 26.32 -0.38 7.08
N LYS A 612 27.11 -1.36 6.60
CA LYS A 612 27.39 -2.65 7.25
C LYS A 612 26.14 -3.42 7.73
N GLY A 613 25.05 -3.37 6.96
CA GLY A 613 23.81 -4.09 7.29
C GLY A 613 22.71 -3.22 7.91
N ALA A 614 22.99 -1.95 8.24
CA ALA A 614 21.97 -1.01 8.69
C ALA A 614 21.17 -0.43 7.52
N LEU A 615 19.87 -0.25 7.73
CA LEU A 615 19.02 0.59 6.88
C LEU A 615 19.23 2.07 7.23
N PRO A 616 19.11 2.99 6.27
CA PRO A 616 18.95 4.41 6.58
C PRO A 616 17.72 4.61 7.49
N ASP A 617 17.84 5.49 8.50
CA ASP A 617 16.81 5.67 9.54
C ASP A 617 15.42 5.96 8.96
N GLY A 618 15.33 6.79 7.92
CA GLY A 618 14.07 7.08 7.23
C GLY A 618 13.44 5.84 6.58
N ALA A 619 14.25 5.01 5.91
CA ALA A 619 13.77 3.77 5.29
C ALA A 619 13.30 2.76 6.36
N ALA A 620 14.07 2.62 7.46
CA ALA A 620 13.69 1.75 8.58
C ALA A 620 12.38 2.23 9.25
N ALA A 621 12.26 3.54 9.49
CA ALA A 621 11.07 4.14 10.07
C ALA A 621 9.84 3.91 9.19
N TRP A 622 9.96 4.10 7.88
CA TRP A 622 8.87 3.89 6.93
C TRP A 622 8.41 2.43 6.91
N LEU A 623 9.33 1.47 6.75
CA LEU A 623 9.02 0.04 6.76
C LEU A 623 8.32 -0.39 8.05
N HIS A 624 8.77 0.11 9.19
CA HIS A 624 8.17 -0.19 10.48
C HIS A 624 6.81 0.48 10.69
N GLN A 625 6.65 1.74 10.27
CA GLN A 625 5.40 2.48 10.39
C GLN A 625 4.29 1.88 9.55
N ASP A 626 4.65 1.37 8.38
CA ASP A 626 3.74 0.77 7.42
C ASP A 626 3.78 -0.78 7.47
N ALA A 627 4.34 -1.38 8.53
CA ALA A 627 4.39 -2.86 8.68
C ALA A 627 3.00 -3.55 8.64
N GLY A 628 1.93 -2.78 8.92
CA GLY A 628 0.54 -3.25 8.86
C GLY A 628 0.04 -3.62 7.46
N GLN A 629 0.78 -3.26 6.40
CA GLN A 629 0.39 -3.45 4.99
C GLN A 629 1.36 -4.28 4.14
N PHE A 630 2.61 -4.49 4.58
CA PHE A 630 3.61 -5.21 3.77
C PHE A 630 3.46 -6.72 3.83
N THR A 631 3.49 -7.34 2.65
CA THR A 631 3.66 -8.79 2.51
C THR A 631 4.91 -9.16 1.72
N GLN A 632 5.49 -8.21 0.98
CA GLN A 632 6.62 -8.45 0.08
C GLN A 632 7.67 -7.34 0.17
N LEU A 633 8.94 -7.74 0.23
CA LEU A 633 10.08 -6.87 0.10
C LEU A 633 11.04 -7.46 -0.93
N GLU A 634 11.45 -6.67 -1.90
CA GLU A 634 12.38 -7.10 -2.93
C GLU A 634 13.72 -6.40 -2.80
N ILE A 635 14.78 -7.14 -3.07
CA ILE A 635 16.15 -6.65 -2.99
C ILE A 635 16.78 -6.80 -4.35
N PHE A 636 17.14 -5.65 -4.93
CA PHE A 636 17.75 -5.56 -6.24
C PHE A 636 19.26 -5.49 -6.10
N GLY A 637 19.92 -6.55 -6.57
CA GLY A 637 21.38 -6.67 -6.57
C GLY A 637 21.95 -7.61 -5.52
N GLY A 638 23.18 -8.04 -5.77
CA GLY A 638 23.92 -8.95 -4.90
C GLY A 638 24.38 -8.29 -3.60
N ASN A 639 25.09 -9.06 -2.77
CA ASN A 639 25.51 -8.63 -1.43
C ASN A 639 26.45 -7.40 -1.42
N ALA A 640 27.17 -7.15 -2.51
CA ALA A 640 27.98 -5.95 -2.66
C ALA A 640 27.15 -4.68 -2.86
N ALA A 641 25.95 -4.80 -3.44
CA ALA A 641 25.01 -3.71 -3.62
C ALA A 641 24.10 -3.55 -2.39
N VAL A 642 23.55 -4.66 -1.88
CA VAL A 642 22.69 -4.67 -0.69
C VAL A 642 23.19 -5.74 0.29
N PRO A 643 23.94 -5.38 1.34
CA PRO A 643 24.56 -6.33 2.26
C PRO A 643 23.57 -7.27 2.97
N THR A 644 24.01 -8.47 3.35
CA THR A 644 23.23 -9.55 4.01
C THR A 644 22.77 -9.27 5.45
N GLY A 645 22.91 -8.03 5.93
CA GLY A 645 22.27 -7.56 7.16
C GLY A 645 21.06 -6.66 6.88
N VAL A 646 21.02 -6.04 5.70
CA VAL A 646 19.95 -5.12 5.31
C VAL A 646 18.66 -5.90 5.06
N ASP A 647 18.74 -7.05 4.39
CA ASP A 647 17.61 -7.95 4.17
C ASP A 647 17.00 -8.47 5.48
N LYS A 648 17.84 -8.87 6.43
CA LYS A 648 17.41 -9.33 7.75
C LYS A 648 16.75 -8.21 8.55
N THR A 649 17.40 -7.05 8.62
CA THR A 649 16.85 -5.88 9.32
C THR A 649 15.51 -5.46 8.72
N ALA A 650 15.44 -5.32 7.40
CA ALA A 650 14.21 -4.94 6.70
C ALA A 650 13.09 -5.98 6.89
N GLY A 651 13.41 -7.27 6.77
CA GLY A 651 12.47 -8.36 7.03
C GLY A 651 11.88 -8.28 8.43
N THR A 652 12.71 -8.10 9.46
CA THR A 652 12.25 -7.96 10.85
C THR A 652 11.31 -6.76 11.03
N LEU A 653 11.57 -5.63 10.37
CA LEU A 653 10.74 -4.42 10.50
C LEU A 653 9.33 -4.61 9.92
N ILE A 654 9.18 -5.47 8.91
CA ILE A 654 7.89 -5.76 8.26
C ILE A 654 7.26 -7.08 8.75
N ALA A 655 7.91 -7.77 9.69
CA ALA A 655 7.50 -9.11 10.11
C ALA A 655 6.19 -9.05 10.91
N GLY A 656 5.18 -9.77 10.42
CA GLY A 656 4.06 -10.19 11.24
C GLY A 656 4.46 -11.32 12.21
N PRO A 657 3.53 -11.77 13.06
CA PRO A 657 3.75 -12.92 13.95
C PRO A 657 3.99 -14.24 13.20
N GLY A 658 3.64 -14.32 11.91
CA GLY A 658 4.00 -15.43 11.02
C GLY A 658 5.48 -15.44 10.59
N GLY A 659 6.27 -14.46 11.04
CA GLY A 659 7.69 -14.34 10.76
C GLY A 659 7.99 -13.92 9.32
N VAL A 660 9.21 -14.21 8.87
CA VAL A 660 9.72 -13.81 7.55
C VAL A 660 10.35 -15.01 6.87
N THR A 661 10.03 -15.20 5.60
CA THR A 661 10.74 -16.13 4.73
C THR A 661 11.68 -15.37 3.80
N TYR A 662 12.82 -15.98 3.50
CA TYR A 662 13.84 -15.41 2.63
C TYR A 662 13.98 -16.30 1.41
N GLY A 663 13.83 -15.72 0.23
CA GLY A 663 13.91 -16.43 -1.04
C GLY A 663 14.87 -15.76 -2.01
N THR A 664 15.25 -16.53 -3.02
CA THR A 664 15.74 -16.02 -4.30
C THR A 664 14.62 -16.14 -5.33
N ASN A 665 14.61 -15.28 -6.35
CA ASN A 665 13.59 -15.17 -7.41
C ASN A 665 12.50 -16.28 -7.45
N PRO A 666 11.22 -15.97 -7.13
CA PRO A 666 10.15 -16.95 -6.92
C PRO A 666 9.74 -17.74 -8.17
N ASN A 667 10.17 -17.32 -9.37
CA ASN A 667 9.77 -17.94 -10.65
C ASN A 667 10.90 -18.71 -11.35
N VAL A 668 12.05 -18.89 -10.70
CA VAL A 668 13.17 -19.65 -11.26
C VAL A 668 13.25 -21.01 -10.56
N GLY A 669 12.41 -21.94 -11.00
CA GLY A 669 12.50 -23.38 -10.69
C GLY A 669 11.89 -23.79 -9.36
#